data_AF-T0QW45-F1
#
_entry.id   AF-T0QW45-F1
#
_cell.length_a   1.000
_cell.length_b   1.000
_cell.length_c   1.000
_cell.angle_alpha   90.00
_cell.angle_beta   90.00
_cell.angle_gamma   90.00
#
_symmetry.space_group_name_H-M   'P 1'
#
loop_
_entity.id
_entity.type
_entity.pdbx_description
1 polymer ?
#
loop_
_entity_poly.entity_id
_entity_poly.type
_entity_poly.pdbx_seq_one_letter_code
_entity_poly.pdbx_strand_id
1 'polypeptide(L)'
;MGETTRVGPSPTAVRFCVRRNRSAMLVSLIMLLNILSMPMKAYLSEFLPWQTVPALPDAFANYSSFSNATLAYQQAHYTPWTLPNGSKYFDDAAMDVQVLRATLNLTNHEPIRSRADCLASFVLGLPGLIYYTPVQLDLVCALAADADVNASSWDKVGACYVDKFCTIVIGHSCVWLSAGDAVHGGELSPHVVTITYTFTGTRLSQWLWWKLGFRTVLTIFVAWRLWQQYYAHCQRLQECLAVRGHCANLSPTEWRYELVLGDPTAIILMDPSVACAFVVDIWISTNSVGIAVLRASQNGDLYVMFVTFVYLSRTVWFAYCALCVAAYCLKKWKIEHAFTEVDPTLVAVGVAIYGPLVSWLSGNVGFLALLYQWTFTLLVPSSLLGQENELGPGCAMYTLLIACLPLAYGFAIPALRHRFCKHRSKTPNYASPFYNSIKNRTIFGLLAPFRPSADVYPVEATKRILERGGAIYSLFATNSRYKNCPTISLRSADCFLLCYHNESLVSKIRLSLLCSLDCNAATPELAPARAYLSESFPGIAPTIVSPVFAPFGAFENATLSAYMTAYSDVSALGYQYDQTSSIYVLRRTLDMSATPTALRCVTDFALGLPGLIYYTGAQLNFLCAFLASDIRRAYVNHGACHVDRSCALDIGYSCIWLSQRKEDPPDVYVLSYAYTATRWNDWLWIKLVYRIGITGLIAQRLYSGYFKHVRDLETILRSHGHCLGLDAHTWRYELVLGDPTAIVLMDGWVAFALVVDTWLSTNTIGVAILLAAQADDLWVMALSLVYLSRTVWFAYFALCAVAHALKKWRCEHAFCEVDPTLVAIAVAIYGPLLSQLSVFVEWLVRLYHWLFVAFVPNDAKAHENELGPGCAMYTLMVASLPLLYGLAQPPWARHRTRWRHKVAPAVLQDYASPLYNSIKSRLLVRFLSTLQAPAPRAEGGSVYALFAANSRYKNCPTISLRSADCFLLCYHNEALVSKMRLSLLGSLDRNLGDPTLAVRIASVVATSNMNELVLHPGQPPTIRRPWIPSPWCI
;
A
#
# COMPACT_ATOMS: atom_id res chain seq x y z
N MET A 1 -82.85 9.28 34.01
CA MET A 1 -82.29 8.00 33.50
C MET A 1 -82.24 8.14 31.98
N GLY A 2 -81.13 7.88 31.28
CA GLY A 2 -79.81 7.47 31.73
C GLY A 2 -78.92 7.19 30.52
N GLU A 3 -78.49 8.25 29.82
CA GLU A 3 -77.85 8.13 28.51
C GLU A 3 -76.47 7.48 28.57
N THR A 4 -76.22 6.55 27.64
CA THR A 4 -74.96 5.84 27.49
C THR A 4 -73.91 6.72 26.80
N THR A 5 -73.05 7.37 27.60
CA THR A 5 -71.86 8.06 27.10
C THR A 5 -70.91 7.06 26.43
N ARG A 6 -70.71 7.20 25.12
CA ARG A 6 -69.68 6.44 24.40
C ARG A 6 -68.30 6.88 24.89
N VAL A 7 -67.56 5.96 25.50
CA VAL A 7 -66.15 6.17 25.84
C VAL A 7 -65.37 6.42 24.55
N GLY A 8 -64.78 7.61 24.42
CA GLY A 8 -63.96 7.96 23.26
C GLY A 8 -62.69 7.11 23.18
N PRO A 9 -62.09 6.92 21.98
CA PRO A 9 -60.84 6.20 21.86
C PRO A 9 -59.74 6.91 22.68
N SER A 10 -58.98 6.14 23.45
CA SER A 10 -57.79 6.62 24.15
C SER A 10 -56.86 7.33 23.16
N PRO A 11 -56.33 8.52 23.46
CA PRO A 11 -55.53 9.30 22.52
C PRO A 11 -54.29 8.51 22.11
N THR A 12 -54.27 8.04 20.86
CA THR A 12 -53.15 7.30 20.28
C THR A 12 -51.94 8.22 20.22
N ALA A 13 -51.02 8.06 21.18
CA ALA A 13 -49.84 8.90 21.33
C ALA A 13 -49.06 8.99 20.01
N VAL A 14 -49.08 10.18 19.39
CA VAL A 14 -48.53 10.40 18.05
C VAL A 14 -47.01 10.22 18.09
N ARG A 15 -46.50 9.33 17.24
CA ARG A 15 -45.07 8.96 17.19
C ARG A 15 -44.36 9.65 16.04
N PHE A 16 -43.11 10.03 16.25
CA PHE A 16 -42.25 10.55 15.19
C PHE A 16 -41.96 9.47 14.14
N CYS A 17 -41.93 9.85 12.87
CA CYS A 17 -41.57 8.95 11.78
C CYS A 17 -40.05 8.68 11.81
N VAL A 18 -39.63 7.45 12.12
CA VAL A 18 -38.21 7.03 12.09
C VAL A 18 -37.99 5.93 11.06
N ARG A 19 -37.18 6.22 10.04
CA ARG A 19 -36.78 5.28 8.98
C ARG A 19 -35.32 4.84 9.18
N ARG A 20 -34.96 3.64 8.71
CA ARG A 20 -33.55 3.21 8.58
C ARG A 20 -33.08 3.46 7.14
N ASN A 21 -31.87 3.99 6.96
CA ASN A 21 -31.28 4.09 5.63
C ASN A 21 -31.03 2.68 5.06
N ARG A 22 -31.72 2.32 3.97
CA ARG A 22 -31.69 0.96 3.42
C ARG A 22 -30.28 0.53 3.01
N SER A 23 -29.52 1.41 2.38
CA SER A 23 -28.16 1.11 1.89
C SER A 23 -27.15 0.96 3.02
N ALA A 24 -27.20 1.81 4.05
CA ALA A 24 -26.37 1.67 5.25
C ALA A 24 -26.74 0.42 6.05
N MET A 25 -28.04 0.09 6.15
CA MET A 25 -28.51 -1.15 6.77
C MET A 25 -28.04 -2.38 5.99
N LEU A 26 -28.06 -2.36 4.65
CA LEU A 26 -27.52 -3.42 3.80
C LEU A 26 -26.01 -3.59 4.00
N VAL A 27 -25.24 -2.50 4.03
CA VAL A 27 -23.78 -2.55 4.28
C VAL A 27 -23.49 -3.06 5.70
N SER A 28 -24.23 -2.61 6.71
CA SER A 28 -24.13 -3.12 8.09
C SER A 28 -24.45 -4.62 8.16
N LEU A 29 -25.47 -5.08 7.43
CA LEU A 29 -25.85 -6.49 7.30
C LEU A 29 -24.76 -7.32 6.58
N ILE A 30 -24.12 -6.78 5.54
CA ILE A 30 -22.99 -7.44 4.85
C ILE A 30 -21.79 -7.56 5.79
N MET A 31 -21.49 -6.55 6.60
CA MET A 31 -20.43 -6.63 7.63
C MET A 31 -20.79 -7.67 8.70
N LEU A 32 -22.04 -7.70 9.18
CA LEU A 32 -22.56 -8.73 10.09
C LEU A 32 -22.36 -10.14 9.51
N LEU A 33 -22.79 -10.40 8.27
CA LEU A 33 -22.64 -11.71 7.62
C LEU A 33 -21.16 -12.08 7.41
N ASN A 34 -20.29 -11.12 7.08
CA ASN A 34 -18.84 -11.36 6.98
C ASN A 34 -18.22 -11.75 8.34
N ILE A 35 -18.69 -11.20 9.46
CA ILE A 35 -18.24 -11.58 10.81
C ILE A 35 -18.79 -12.95 11.20
N LEU A 36 -20.09 -13.20 11.01
CA LEU A 36 -20.75 -14.46 11.39
C LEU A 36 -20.24 -15.67 10.59
N SER A 37 -19.76 -15.45 9.36
CA SER A 37 -19.12 -16.49 8.55
C SER A 37 -17.67 -16.79 8.96
N MET A 38 -17.00 -15.99 9.80
CA MET A 38 -15.58 -16.20 10.14
C MET A 38 -15.26 -17.60 10.71
N PRO A 39 -16.06 -18.19 11.63
CA PRO A 39 -15.81 -19.56 12.09
C PRO A 39 -16.02 -20.60 10.98
N MET A 40 -16.96 -20.33 10.05
CA MET A 40 -17.35 -21.27 8.99
C MET A 40 -16.42 -21.20 7.77
N LYS A 41 -15.66 -20.11 7.57
CA LYS A 41 -14.58 -20.02 6.57
C LYS A 41 -13.48 -21.07 6.77
N ALA A 42 -13.43 -21.70 7.95
CA ALA A 42 -12.66 -22.90 8.20
C ALA A 42 -12.86 -24.00 7.14
N TYR A 43 -14.12 -24.27 6.77
CA TYR A 43 -14.52 -25.34 5.86
C TYR A 43 -14.22 -25.05 4.38
N LEU A 44 -13.46 -23.99 4.07
CA LEU A 44 -12.81 -23.82 2.77
C LEU A 44 -11.58 -24.74 2.61
N SER A 45 -10.99 -25.20 3.73
CA SER A 45 -9.82 -26.10 3.75
C SER A 45 -9.89 -27.13 4.90
N GLU A 46 -11.07 -27.38 5.48
CA GLU A 46 -11.27 -28.34 6.58
C GLU A 46 -12.38 -29.34 6.24
N PHE A 47 -12.17 -30.60 6.60
CA PHE A 47 -13.15 -31.67 6.46
C PHE A 47 -14.39 -31.45 7.33
N LEU A 48 -15.55 -31.76 6.76
CA LEU A 48 -16.86 -31.76 7.38
C LEU A 48 -17.10 -33.10 8.12
N PRO A 49 -17.86 -33.12 9.23
CA PRO A 49 -17.97 -34.32 10.09
C PRO A 49 -18.68 -35.53 9.47
N TRP A 50 -19.33 -35.35 8.32
CA TRP A 50 -20.05 -36.36 7.55
C TRP A 50 -19.35 -36.78 6.24
N GLN A 51 -18.14 -36.26 5.97
CA GLN A 51 -17.29 -36.84 4.92
C GLN A 51 -16.71 -38.17 5.41
N THR A 52 -16.55 -39.12 4.49
CA THR A 52 -15.92 -40.42 4.77
C THR A 52 -14.46 -40.21 5.15
N VAL A 53 -14.13 -40.44 6.42
CA VAL A 53 -12.76 -40.44 6.91
C VAL A 53 -12.05 -41.70 6.39
N PRO A 54 -10.85 -41.58 5.76
CA PRO A 54 -10.01 -42.72 5.44
C PRO A 54 -9.70 -43.55 6.70
N ALA A 55 -9.78 -44.87 6.59
CA ALA A 55 -9.50 -45.74 7.72
C ALA A 55 -8.04 -45.55 8.19
N LEU A 56 -7.86 -45.32 9.50
CA LEU A 56 -6.54 -45.32 10.11
C LEU A 56 -5.93 -46.74 9.98
N PRO A 57 -4.69 -46.88 9.49
CA PRO A 57 -3.95 -48.14 9.58
C PRO A 57 -3.83 -48.60 11.04
N ASP A 58 -3.69 -49.92 11.23
CA ASP A 58 -3.52 -50.51 12.55
C ASP A 58 -2.31 -49.93 13.31
N ALA A 59 -2.39 -49.94 14.64
CA ALA A 59 -1.35 -49.41 15.51
C ALA A 59 -0.03 -50.19 15.35
N PHE A 60 0.94 -49.59 14.65
CA PHE A 60 2.24 -50.19 14.39
C PHE A 60 3.02 -50.50 15.68
N ALA A 61 3.64 -51.68 15.74
CA ALA A 61 4.36 -52.15 16.92
C ALA A 61 5.60 -51.30 17.28
N ASN A 62 6.17 -50.55 16.34
CA ASN A 62 7.25 -49.59 16.55
C ASN A 62 7.34 -48.58 15.37
N TYR A 63 8.13 -47.52 15.56
CA TYR A 63 8.35 -46.47 14.56
C TYR A 63 8.91 -47.00 13.22
N SER A 64 9.84 -47.95 13.24
CA SER A 64 10.44 -48.49 12.01
C SER A 64 9.42 -49.27 11.17
N SER A 65 8.51 -50.01 11.82
CA SER A 65 7.37 -50.65 11.16
C SER A 65 6.40 -49.63 10.56
N PHE A 66 6.09 -48.55 11.28
CA PHE A 66 5.30 -47.43 10.77
C PHE A 66 5.94 -46.79 9.54
N SER A 67 7.18 -46.30 9.65
CA SER A 67 7.84 -45.57 8.57
C SER A 67 7.94 -46.43 7.31
N ASN A 68 8.39 -47.69 7.42
CA ASN A 68 8.58 -48.54 6.25
C ASN A 68 7.25 -48.92 5.56
N ALA A 69 6.22 -49.26 6.33
CA ALA A 69 4.92 -49.64 5.77
C ALA A 69 4.16 -48.44 5.18
N THR A 70 4.16 -47.30 5.87
CA THR A 70 3.52 -46.07 5.39
C THR A 70 4.23 -45.52 4.16
N LEU A 71 5.57 -45.54 4.12
CA LEU A 71 6.35 -45.14 2.96
C LEU A 71 6.03 -45.99 1.73
N ALA A 72 6.07 -47.32 1.86
CA ALA A 72 5.76 -48.24 0.77
C ALA A 72 4.32 -48.07 0.25
N TYR A 73 3.36 -47.82 1.15
CA TYR A 73 1.98 -47.52 0.79
C TYR A 73 1.84 -46.22 0.00
N GLN A 74 2.44 -45.12 0.49
CA GLN A 74 2.41 -43.81 -0.17
C GLN A 74 3.07 -43.85 -1.54
N GLN A 75 4.21 -44.54 -1.68
CA GLN A 75 4.92 -44.73 -2.95
C GLN A 75 4.16 -45.58 -3.97
N ALA A 76 3.36 -46.56 -3.52
CA ALA A 76 2.53 -47.37 -4.39
C ALA A 76 1.31 -46.60 -4.93
N HIS A 77 0.75 -45.67 -4.14
CA HIS A 77 -0.40 -44.86 -4.53
C HIS A 77 -0.03 -43.60 -5.34
N TYR A 78 1.06 -42.92 -5.01
CA TYR A 78 1.42 -41.62 -5.58
C TYR A 78 2.60 -41.73 -6.56
N THR A 79 2.25 -42.03 -7.82
CA THR A 79 3.16 -42.35 -8.92
C THR A 79 3.08 -41.29 -10.05
N PRO A 80 3.98 -41.29 -11.04
CA PRO A 80 3.86 -40.41 -12.22
C PRO A 80 2.56 -40.61 -13.02
N TRP A 81 1.92 -41.77 -12.89
CA TRP A 81 0.74 -42.19 -13.66
C TRP A 81 -0.58 -41.94 -12.92
N THR A 82 -0.57 -41.91 -11.59
CA THR A 82 -1.75 -41.64 -10.75
C THR A 82 -1.92 -40.16 -10.41
N LEU A 83 -0.86 -39.35 -10.55
CA LEU A 83 -0.87 -37.90 -10.31
C LEU A 83 -0.96 -37.10 -11.63
N PRO A 84 -1.60 -35.91 -11.65
CA PRO A 84 -1.69 -35.10 -12.86
C PRO A 84 -0.31 -34.67 -13.41
N ASN A 85 -0.12 -34.86 -14.72
CA ASN A 85 1.10 -34.46 -15.42
C ASN A 85 1.28 -32.92 -15.35
N GLY A 86 2.51 -32.48 -15.07
CA GLY A 86 2.89 -31.08 -14.90
C GLY A 86 2.50 -30.44 -13.57
N SER A 87 1.72 -31.12 -12.70
CA SER A 87 1.28 -30.51 -11.44
C SER A 87 2.26 -30.74 -10.29
N LYS A 88 2.81 -29.65 -9.74
CA LYS A 88 3.68 -29.67 -8.55
C LYS A 88 2.93 -29.85 -7.22
N TYR A 89 1.59 -29.73 -7.25
CA TYR A 89 0.70 -29.90 -6.10
C TYR A 89 -0.50 -30.77 -6.50
N PHE A 90 -0.97 -31.63 -5.58
CA PHE A 90 -2.18 -32.42 -5.75
C PHE A 90 -2.89 -32.60 -4.40
N ASP A 91 -4.23 -32.62 -4.44
CA ASP A 91 -5.12 -32.65 -3.28
C ASP A 91 -5.96 -33.93 -3.39
N ASP A 92 -5.50 -35.04 -2.79
CA ASP A 92 -6.25 -36.29 -2.81
C ASP A 92 -7.39 -36.20 -1.79
N ALA A 93 -8.54 -35.69 -2.25
CA ALA A 93 -9.74 -35.55 -1.45
C ALA A 93 -10.42 -36.88 -1.09
N ALA A 94 -10.00 -38.01 -1.67
CA ALA A 94 -10.50 -39.34 -1.31
C ALA A 94 -9.69 -39.97 -0.16
N MET A 95 -8.38 -39.72 -0.13
CA MET A 95 -7.45 -40.24 0.88
C MET A 95 -7.02 -39.21 1.95
N ASP A 96 -7.43 -37.95 1.84
CA ASP A 96 -7.03 -36.81 2.69
C ASP A 96 -5.50 -36.63 2.75
N VAL A 97 -4.86 -36.74 1.58
CA VAL A 97 -3.41 -36.59 1.39
C VAL A 97 -3.11 -35.36 0.55
N GLN A 98 -2.23 -34.51 1.06
CA GLN A 98 -1.66 -33.38 0.34
C GLN A 98 -0.34 -33.84 -0.28
N VAL A 99 -0.21 -33.81 -1.60
CA VAL A 99 1.00 -34.24 -2.32
C VAL A 99 1.69 -33.04 -2.94
N LEU A 100 2.97 -32.86 -2.63
CA LEU A 100 3.81 -31.79 -3.19
C LEU A 100 5.06 -32.40 -3.83
N ARG A 101 5.38 -31.98 -5.07
CA ARG A 101 6.48 -32.54 -5.88
C ARG A 101 7.38 -31.44 -6.42
N ALA A 102 8.69 -31.66 -6.36
CA ALA A 102 9.68 -30.83 -7.04
C ALA A 102 10.72 -31.71 -7.75
N THR A 103 11.14 -31.27 -8.93
CA THR A 103 12.17 -31.92 -9.74
C THR A 103 13.52 -31.29 -9.44
N LEU A 104 14.49 -32.13 -9.06
CA LEU A 104 15.88 -31.76 -8.83
C LEU A 104 16.68 -32.21 -10.05
N ASN A 105 17.17 -31.26 -10.83
CA ASN A 105 18.11 -31.53 -11.92
C ASN A 105 19.54 -31.42 -11.36
N LEU A 106 20.19 -32.57 -11.23
CA LEU A 106 21.49 -32.72 -10.59
C LEU A 106 22.62 -32.97 -11.62
N THR A 107 22.35 -32.74 -12.91
CA THR A 107 23.31 -32.97 -14.02
C THR A 107 24.61 -32.16 -13.87
N ASN A 108 24.53 -30.97 -13.27
CA ASN A 108 25.66 -30.09 -12.99
C ASN A 108 25.76 -29.78 -11.48
N HIS A 109 25.40 -30.73 -10.62
CA HIS A 109 25.38 -30.54 -9.17
C HIS A 109 26.76 -30.79 -8.55
N GLU A 110 27.24 -29.86 -7.72
CA GLU A 110 28.50 -30.01 -6.99
C GLU A 110 28.26 -30.56 -5.58
N PRO A 111 29.09 -31.48 -5.04
CA PRO A 111 28.70 -32.26 -3.86
C PRO A 111 28.81 -31.49 -2.54
N ILE A 112 27.67 -31.12 -1.96
CA ILE A 112 27.53 -30.28 -0.77
C ILE A 112 27.73 -31.11 0.50
N ARG A 113 29.00 -31.29 0.90
CA ARG A 113 29.40 -32.13 2.05
C ARG A 113 29.05 -31.57 3.43
N SER A 114 28.63 -30.31 3.51
CA SER A 114 28.26 -29.63 4.76
C SER A 114 26.74 -29.60 4.93
N ARG A 115 26.25 -30.10 6.07
CA ARG A 115 24.82 -30.00 6.43
C ARG A 115 24.34 -28.55 6.54
N ALA A 116 25.21 -27.64 6.99
CA ALA A 116 24.88 -26.22 7.11
C ALA A 116 24.74 -25.55 5.73
N ASP A 117 25.59 -25.94 4.77
CA ASP A 117 25.60 -25.35 3.44
C ASP A 117 24.42 -25.92 2.63
N CYS A 118 24.14 -27.22 2.78
CA CYS A 118 22.91 -27.88 2.29
C CYS A 118 21.63 -27.15 2.78
N LEU A 119 21.61 -26.78 4.06
CA LEU A 119 20.54 -25.97 4.69
C LEU A 119 20.43 -24.55 4.13
N ALA A 120 21.54 -23.97 3.67
CA ALA A 120 21.62 -22.60 3.18
C ALA A 120 21.32 -22.45 1.69
N SER A 121 21.63 -23.45 0.86
CA SER A 121 21.54 -23.35 -0.61
C SER A 121 20.68 -24.43 -1.29
N PHE A 122 20.66 -25.67 -0.79
CA PHE A 122 20.07 -26.81 -1.51
C PHE A 122 18.61 -27.09 -1.13
N VAL A 123 18.28 -27.03 0.16
CA VAL A 123 16.95 -27.45 0.64
C VAL A 123 15.90 -26.34 0.65
N LEU A 124 16.29 -25.09 0.41
CA LEU A 124 15.36 -23.95 0.43
C LEU A 124 14.32 -24.07 -0.70
N GLY A 125 13.06 -23.81 -0.35
CA GLY A 125 11.93 -23.98 -1.25
C GLY A 125 11.47 -25.44 -1.47
N LEU A 126 12.21 -26.46 -1.00
CA LEU A 126 11.85 -27.87 -1.26
C LEU A 126 10.55 -28.31 -0.56
N PRO A 127 9.75 -29.19 -1.20
CA PRO A 127 8.44 -29.65 -0.72
C PRO A 127 8.39 -29.92 0.78
N GLY A 128 7.67 -29.08 1.52
CA GLY A 128 7.46 -29.20 2.98
C GLY A 128 8.64 -28.96 3.93
N LEU A 129 9.75 -28.34 3.48
CA LEU A 129 10.99 -28.12 4.25
C LEU A 129 10.80 -27.80 5.74
N ILE A 130 9.91 -26.87 6.10
CA ILE A 130 9.78 -26.37 7.48
C ILE A 130 9.36 -27.44 8.49
N TYR A 131 8.78 -28.55 8.00
CA TYR A 131 8.36 -29.68 8.82
C TYR A 131 9.40 -30.82 8.86
N TYR A 132 10.50 -30.72 8.10
CA TYR A 132 11.50 -31.80 8.07
C TYR A 132 12.09 -32.01 9.47
N THR A 133 11.94 -33.23 9.99
CA THR A 133 12.74 -33.66 11.14
C THR A 133 14.21 -33.80 10.72
N PRO A 134 15.15 -33.92 11.67
CA PRO A 134 16.55 -34.17 11.36
C PRO A 134 16.79 -35.31 10.34
N VAL A 135 15.98 -36.37 10.36
CA VAL A 135 16.16 -37.54 9.48
C VAL A 135 15.82 -37.24 8.02
N GLN A 136 14.70 -36.56 7.72
CA GLN A 136 14.37 -36.18 6.34
C GLN A 136 15.33 -35.10 5.81
N LEU A 137 15.82 -34.22 6.69
CA LEU A 137 16.85 -33.26 6.34
C LEU A 137 18.20 -33.94 6.03
N ASP A 138 18.62 -34.91 6.84
CA ASP A 138 19.84 -35.70 6.60
C ASP A 138 19.73 -36.55 5.33
N LEU A 139 18.55 -37.11 5.01
CA LEU A 139 18.30 -37.79 3.74
C LEU A 139 18.54 -36.87 2.53
N VAL A 140 17.96 -35.68 2.53
CA VAL A 140 18.09 -34.74 1.40
C VAL A 140 19.50 -34.15 1.32
N CYS A 141 20.17 -33.94 2.46
CA CYS A 141 21.58 -33.56 2.46
C CYS A 141 22.54 -34.71 2.08
N ALA A 142 22.16 -35.97 2.27
CA ALA A 142 22.93 -37.11 1.77
C ALA A 142 22.87 -37.19 0.23
N LEU A 143 21.70 -36.92 -0.37
CA LEU A 143 21.58 -36.73 -1.83
C LEU A 143 22.44 -35.54 -2.29
N ALA A 144 22.42 -34.42 -1.55
CA ALA A 144 23.23 -33.25 -1.88
C ALA A 144 24.74 -33.49 -1.77
N ALA A 145 25.18 -34.43 -0.92
CA ALA A 145 26.58 -34.76 -0.69
C ALA A 145 27.13 -35.88 -1.59
N ASP A 146 26.27 -36.56 -2.36
CA ASP A 146 26.67 -37.58 -3.34
C ASP A 146 27.42 -36.94 -4.51
N ALA A 147 28.48 -37.63 -4.98
CA ALA A 147 29.41 -37.13 -5.98
C ALA A 147 29.12 -37.65 -7.39
N ASP A 148 28.55 -38.84 -7.50
CA ASP A 148 28.27 -39.53 -8.76
C ASP A 148 26.75 -39.83 -8.83
N VAL A 149 25.93 -38.78 -8.66
CA VAL A 149 24.48 -38.88 -8.48
C VAL A 149 23.82 -39.69 -9.60
N ASN A 150 23.49 -40.92 -9.28
CA ASN A 150 22.73 -41.84 -10.11
C ASN A 150 21.30 -41.88 -9.58
N ALA A 151 20.34 -41.34 -10.32
CA ALA A 151 18.93 -41.30 -9.90
C ALA A 151 18.36 -42.68 -9.50
N SER A 152 18.90 -43.79 -10.03
CA SER A 152 18.46 -45.14 -9.69
C SER A 152 18.94 -45.67 -8.33
N SER A 153 20.03 -45.15 -7.74
CA SER A 153 20.41 -45.50 -6.36
C SER A 153 19.57 -44.77 -5.31
N TRP A 154 18.91 -43.67 -5.72
CA TRP A 154 18.04 -42.86 -4.88
C TRP A 154 16.54 -43.15 -5.08
N ASP A 155 16.17 -44.07 -5.98
CA ASP A 155 14.77 -44.42 -6.21
C ASP A 155 14.11 -45.03 -4.96
N LYS A 156 12.96 -44.48 -4.58
CA LYS A 156 12.16 -44.87 -3.40
C LYS A 156 12.85 -44.72 -2.04
N VAL A 157 14.04 -44.10 -1.98
CA VAL A 157 14.68 -43.78 -0.70
C VAL A 157 13.90 -42.66 0.00
N GLY A 158 13.47 -42.90 1.24
CA GLY A 158 12.55 -42.02 1.96
C GLY A 158 12.35 -42.38 3.43
N ALA A 159 11.59 -41.55 4.15
CA ALA A 159 11.19 -41.80 5.54
C ALA A 159 9.91 -41.03 5.91
N CYS A 160 9.11 -41.59 6.83
CA CYS A 160 7.89 -40.96 7.34
C CYS A 160 8.01 -40.65 8.85
N TYR A 161 7.39 -39.56 9.29
CA TYR A 161 7.36 -39.10 10.69
C TYR A 161 5.95 -38.72 11.13
N VAL A 162 5.75 -38.59 12.45
CA VAL A 162 4.44 -38.30 13.05
C VAL A 162 4.35 -36.84 13.46
N ASP A 163 3.30 -36.15 13.04
CA ASP A 163 3.03 -34.77 13.44
C ASP A 163 2.08 -34.75 14.66
N LYS A 164 2.51 -34.11 15.74
CA LYS A 164 1.75 -33.93 16.98
C LYS A 164 1.43 -32.46 17.25
N PHE A 165 0.38 -32.23 18.03
CA PHE A 165 0.03 -30.92 18.58
C PHE A 165 -0.42 -31.08 20.03
N CYS A 166 0.34 -30.47 20.95
CA CYS A 166 0.22 -30.68 22.39
C CYS A 166 0.18 -32.17 22.77
N THR A 167 1.12 -32.96 22.23
CA THR A 167 1.28 -34.42 22.33
C THR A 167 0.24 -35.29 21.61
N ILE A 168 -0.87 -34.72 21.11
CA ILE A 168 -1.90 -35.44 20.37
C ILE A 168 -1.44 -35.63 18.92
N VAL A 169 -1.48 -36.85 18.39
CA VAL A 169 -1.20 -37.12 16.97
C VAL A 169 -2.28 -36.46 16.10
N ILE A 170 -1.86 -35.61 15.17
CA ILE A 170 -2.74 -34.85 14.26
C ILE A 170 -2.55 -35.22 12.80
N GLY A 171 -1.44 -35.86 12.43
CA GLY A 171 -1.20 -36.39 11.09
C GLY A 171 0.11 -37.15 11.01
N HIS A 172 0.49 -37.55 9.80
CA HIS A 172 1.83 -38.00 9.48
C HIS A 172 2.28 -37.42 8.14
N SER A 173 3.60 -37.30 8.01
CA SER A 173 4.24 -36.75 6.83
C SER A 173 5.31 -37.71 6.31
N CYS A 174 5.45 -37.83 4.99
CA CYS A 174 6.46 -38.67 4.34
C CYS A 174 7.25 -37.85 3.32
N VAL A 175 8.56 -38.11 3.24
CA VAL A 175 9.44 -37.54 2.21
C VAL A 175 10.18 -38.66 1.52
N TRP A 176 10.18 -38.68 0.19
CA TRP A 176 10.95 -39.64 -0.58
C TRP A 176 11.44 -39.09 -1.92
N LEU A 177 12.43 -39.78 -2.46
CA LEU A 177 13.07 -39.51 -3.75
C LEU A 177 12.60 -40.56 -4.77
N SER A 178 12.43 -40.15 -6.02
CA SER A 178 12.03 -41.02 -7.14
C SER A 178 12.92 -40.73 -8.34
N ALA A 179 13.32 -41.77 -9.08
CA ALA A 179 14.18 -41.60 -10.26
C ALA A 179 13.44 -40.90 -11.42
N GLY A 180 14.12 -39.97 -12.09
CA GLY A 180 13.59 -39.24 -13.24
C GLY A 180 12.65 -38.08 -12.90
N ASP A 181 12.05 -37.51 -13.95
CA ASP A 181 11.05 -36.44 -13.82
C ASP A 181 9.64 -37.01 -13.64
N ALA A 182 9.29 -37.33 -12.39
CA ALA A 182 7.96 -37.82 -12.02
C ALA A 182 6.87 -36.73 -12.07
N VAL A 183 7.20 -35.45 -12.30
CA VAL A 183 6.23 -34.38 -12.52
C VAL A 183 5.78 -34.33 -13.98
N HIS A 184 6.70 -34.53 -14.91
CA HIS A 184 6.50 -34.41 -16.36
C HIS A 184 6.42 -35.77 -17.10
N GLY A 185 5.83 -36.78 -16.46
CA GLY A 185 5.48 -38.06 -17.10
C GLY A 185 6.39 -39.25 -16.80
N GLY A 186 7.42 -39.09 -15.96
CA GLY A 186 8.28 -40.17 -15.49
C GLY A 186 9.47 -40.49 -16.39
N GLU A 187 9.98 -39.51 -17.16
CA GLU A 187 11.17 -39.73 -17.99
C GLU A 187 12.41 -40.03 -17.13
N LEU A 188 12.94 -41.25 -17.27
CA LEU A 188 14.12 -41.74 -16.56
C LEU A 188 15.39 -41.08 -17.10
N SER A 189 15.79 -39.98 -16.47
CA SER A 189 17.09 -39.31 -16.69
C SER A 189 18.05 -39.65 -15.54
N PRO A 190 19.34 -39.99 -15.82
CA PRO A 190 20.26 -40.51 -14.79
C PRO A 190 20.62 -39.49 -13.70
N HIS A 191 20.44 -38.19 -13.94
CA HIS A 191 20.74 -37.12 -13.00
C HIS A 191 19.52 -36.25 -12.66
N VAL A 192 18.30 -36.76 -12.85
CA VAL A 192 17.07 -36.08 -12.39
C VAL A 192 16.42 -36.93 -11.31
N VAL A 193 16.12 -36.30 -10.18
CA VAL A 193 15.44 -36.93 -9.04
C VAL A 193 14.24 -36.08 -8.66
N THR A 194 13.06 -36.69 -8.56
CA THR A 194 11.87 -35.99 -8.05
C THR A 194 11.73 -36.24 -6.55
N ILE A 195 11.80 -35.16 -5.76
CA ILE A 195 11.44 -35.20 -4.34
C ILE A 195 9.92 -35.04 -4.20
N THR A 196 9.30 -35.96 -3.47
CA THR A 196 7.87 -35.94 -3.14
C THR A 196 7.70 -35.83 -1.63
N TYR A 197 6.87 -34.89 -1.22
CA TYR A 197 6.38 -34.73 0.14
C TYR A 197 4.90 -35.09 0.18
N THR A 198 4.47 -35.87 1.16
CA THR A 198 3.05 -36.02 1.49
C THR A 198 2.76 -35.67 2.93
N PHE A 199 1.60 -35.06 3.18
CA PHE A 199 0.99 -34.92 4.51
C PHE A 199 -0.39 -35.57 4.50
N THR A 200 -0.62 -36.51 5.42
CA THR A 200 -1.89 -37.20 5.61
C THR A 200 -2.45 -36.81 6.97
N GLY A 201 -3.64 -36.20 6.96
CA GLY A 201 -4.23 -35.68 8.19
C GLY A 201 -5.00 -36.72 8.98
N THR A 202 -4.73 -36.86 10.28
CA THR A 202 -5.59 -37.64 11.17
C THR A 202 -6.95 -36.93 11.33
N ARG A 203 -8.05 -37.70 11.26
CA ARG A 203 -9.43 -37.19 11.32
C ARG A 203 -10.29 -37.97 12.30
N LEU A 204 -10.17 -37.68 13.59
CA LEU A 204 -11.08 -38.24 14.59
C LEU A 204 -12.50 -37.69 14.37
N SER A 205 -13.47 -38.53 13.97
CA SER A 205 -14.83 -38.09 13.65
C SER A 205 -15.50 -37.31 14.81
N GLN A 206 -15.30 -37.76 16.05
CA GLN A 206 -15.77 -37.06 17.26
C GLN A 206 -15.18 -35.64 17.38
N TRP A 207 -13.90 -35.46 17.00
CA TRP A 207 -13.25 -34.14 16.98
C TRP A 207 -13.81 -33.24 15.88
N LEU A 208 -14.12 -33.77 14.69
CA LEU A 208 -14.79 -33.01 13.63
C LEU A 208 -16.17 -32.51 14.08
N TRP A 209 -16.98 -33.38 14.68
CA TRP A 209 -18.28 -33.02 15.26
C TRP A 209 -18.15 -31.99 16.38
N TRP A 210 -17.16 -32.15 17.26
CA TRP A 210 -16.87 -31.18 18.33
C TRP A 210 -16.48 -29.80 17.76
N LYS A 211 -15.61 -29.75 16.73
CA LYS A 211 -15.26 -28.49 16.04
C LYS A 211 -16.47 -27.82 15.39
N LEU A 212 -17.37 -28.58 14.76
CA LEU A 212 -18.61 -28.03 14.18
C LEU A 212 -19.54 -27.50 15.26
N GLY A 213 -19.69 -28.22 16.39
CA GLY A 213 -20.43 -27.75 17.56
C GLY A 213 -19.86 -26.46 18.12
N PHE A 214 -18.55 -26.41 18.37
CA PHE A 214 -17.82 -25.23 18.84
C PHE A 214 -18.01 -24.03 17.91
N ARG A 215 -17.87 -24.20 16.60
CA ARG A 215 -18.07 -23.13 15.60
C ARG A 215 -19.51 -22.66 15.52
N THR A 216 -20.47 -23.57 15.63
CA THR A 216 -21.90 -23.22 15.65
C THR A 216 -22.22 -22.39 16.89
N VAL A 217 -21.75 -22.82 18.06
CA VAL A 217 -21.86 -22.07 19.32
C VAL A 217 -21.13 -20.72 19.23
N LEU A 218 -19.95 -20.65 18.59
CA LEU A 218 -19.21 -19.41 18.40
C LEU A 218 -19.94 -18.43 17.46
N THR A 219 -20.49 -18.89 16.33
CA THR A 219 -21.32 -18.06 15.44
C THR A 219 -22.57 -17.54 16.17
N ILE A 220 -23.25 -18.39 16.97
CA ILE A 220 -24.40 -17.99 17.78
C ILE A 220 -24.00 -16.99 18.87
N PHE A 221 -22.88 -17.21 19.55
CA PHE A 221 -22.34 -16.31 20.57
C PHE A 221 -21.99 -14.94 19.97
N VAL A 222 -21.30 -14.90 18.82
CA VAL A 222 -20.97 -13.66 18.13
C VAL A 222 -22.23 -12.93 17.63
N ALA A 223 -23.24 -13.65 17.12
CA ALA A 223 -24.54 -13.07 16.78
C ALA A 223 -25.24 -12.46 18.01
N TRP A 224 -25.21 -13.15 19.15
CA TRP A 224 -25.76 -12.67 20.41
C TRP A 224 -25.00 -11.45 20.95
N ARG A 225 -23.67 -11.44 20.92
CA ARG A 225 -22.86 -10.25 21.29
C ARG A 225 -23.16 -9.07 20.37
N LEU A 226 -23.21 -9.27 19.05
CA LEU A 226 -23.59 -8.23 18.07
C LEU A 226 -25.00 -7.69 18.30
N TRP A 227 -25.95 -8.56 18.65
CA TRP A 227 -27.29 -8.13 19.02
C TRP A 227 -27.28 -7.28 20.29
N GLN A 228 -26.71 -7.78 21.39
CA GLN A 228 -26.72 -7.09 22.68
C GLN A 228 -25.93 -5.78 22.66
N GLN A 229 -24.71 -5.78 22.12
CA GLN A 229 -23.78 -4.63 22.16
C GLN A 229 -24.04 -3.61 21.05
N TYR A 230 -24.71 -3.98 19.95
CA TYR A 230 -24.98 -3.07 18.83
C TYR A 230 -26.44 -2.95 18.45
N TYR A 231 -27.03 -4.00 17.85
CA TYR A 231 -28.31 -3.85 17.15
C TYR A 231 -29.49 -3.59 18.11
N ALA A 232 -29.48 -4.13 19.32
CA ALA A 232 -30.45 -3.82 20.37
C ALA A 232 -30.34 -2.36 20.84
N HIS A 233 -29.14 -1.77 20.89
CA HIS A 233 -28.96 -0.35 21.18
C HIS A 233 -29.45 0.53 20.02
N CYS A 234 -29.18 0.14 18.76
CA CYS A 234 -29.70 0.82 17.58
C CYS A 234 -31.23 0.76 17.48
N GLN A 235 -31.84 -0.36 17.89
CA GLN A 235 -33.29 -0.50 17.99
C GLN A 235 -33.87 0.36 19.13
N ARG A 236 -33.32 0.30 20.34
CA ARG A 236 -33.75 1.17 21.47
C ARG A 236 -33.60 2.65 21.15
N LEU A 237 -32.58 3.03 20.37
CA LEU A 237 -32.41 4.39 19.83
C LEU A 237 -33.55 4.76 18.88
N GLN A 238 -33.91 3.88 17.93
CA GLN A 238 -35.05 4.08 17.02
C GLN A 238 -36.38 4.20 17.78
N GLU A 239 -36.61 3.35 18.79
CA GLU A 239 -37.80 3.38 19.65
C GLU A 239 -37.88 4.68 20.47
N CYS A 240 -36.76 5.10 21.06
CA CYS A 240 -36.65 6.36 21.80
C CYS A 240 -36.92 7.56 20.90
N LEU A 241 -36.34 7.61 19.69
CA LEU A 241 -36.59 8.65 18.70
C LEU A 241 -38.06 8.69 18.25
N ALA A 242 -38.70 7.52 18.08
CA ALA A 242 -40.10 7.44 17.69
C ALA A 242 -41.07 7.94 18.79
N VAL A 243 -40.70 7.84 20.07
CA VAL A 243 -41.53 8.27 21.20
C VAL A 243 -41.19 9.69 21.69
N ARG A 244 -39.93 10.12 21.62
CA ARG A 244 -39.43 11.35 22.27
C ARG A 244 -38.73 12.34 21.33
N GLY A 245 -38.42 11.95 20.09
CA GLY A 245 -37.64 12.78 19.17
C GLY A 245 -36.18 12.97 19.62
N HIS A 246 -35.49 13.93 18.99
CA HIS A 246 -34.06 14.22 19.27
C HIS A 246 -33.83 15.35 20.27
N CYS A 247 -34.85 16.17 20.56
CA CYS A 247 -34.89 17.24 21.55
C CYS A 247 -36.28 17.24 22.23
N ALA A 248 -36.41 17.91 23.37
CA ALA A 248 -37.72 18.17 23.97
C ALA A 248 -38.58 19.13 23.12
N ASN A 249 -39.90 19.09 23.34
CA ASN A 249 -40.89 20.03 22.77
C ASN A 249 -40.91 20.11 21.24
N LEU A 250 -40.73 18.97 20.55
CA LEU A 250 -40.85 18.85 19.09
C LEU A 250 -42.21 18.25 18.71
N SER A 251 -42.83 18.71 17.61
CA SER A 251 -44.05 18.08 17.08
C SER A 251 -43.75 16.77 16.32
N PRO A 252 -44.47 15.67 16.61
CA PRO A 252 -44.40 14.43 15.84
C PRO A 252 -44.85 14.55 14.37
N THR A 253 -45.63 15.58 14.02
CA THR A 253 -46.11 15.79 12.64
C THR A 253 -45.12 16.54 11.76
N GLU A 254 -44.27 17.38 12.36
CA GLU A 254 -43.28 18.22 11.65
C GLU A 254 -41.93 17.50 11.48
N TRP A 255 -41.57 16.64 12.43
CA TRP A 255 -40.23 16.04 12.51
C TRP A 255 -40.21 14.56 12.09
N ARG A 256 -39.35 14.24 11.13
CA ARG A 256 -38.98 12.85 10.82
C ARG A 256 -37.47 12.60 10.91
N TYR A 257 -37.12 11.35 11.07
CA TYR A 257 -35.75 10.91 11.30
C TYR A 257 -35.35 9.82 10.32
N GLU A 258 -34.12 9.87 9.83
CA GLU A 258 -33.48 8.73 9.16
C GLU A 258 -32.23 8.32 9.92
N LEU A 259 -32.23 7.08 10.41
CA LEU A 259 -31.12 6.49 11.15
C LEU A 259 -30.20 5.71 10.19
N VAL A 260 -28.94 6.12 10.15
CA VAL A 260 -27.89 5.53 9.35
C VAL A 260 -27.00 4.73 10.29
N LEU A 261 -27.03 3.41 10.14
CA LEU A 261 -26.22 2.50 10.95
C LEU A 261 -24.76 2.52 10.49
N GLY A 262 -23.87 2.33 11.46
CA GLY A 262 -22.44 2.13 11.23
C GLY A 262 -22.08 0.66 10.95
N ASP A 263 -20.78 0.41 10.98
CA ASP A 263 -20.16 -0.90 10.87
C ASP A 263 -19.87 -1.46 12.28
N PRO A 264 -20.57 -2.51 12.74
CA PRO A 264 -20.40 -3.05 14.09
C PRO A 264 -19.08 -3.80 14.28
N THR A 265 -18.29 -4.06 13.22
CA THR A 265 -17.10 -4.93 13.27
C THR A 265 -16.21 -4.62 14.48
N ALA A 266 -15.84 -3.35 14.67
CA ALA A 266 -14.92 -2.93 15.72
C ALA A 266 -15.39 -3.24 17.17
N ILE A 267 -16.69 -3.40 17.41
CA ILE A 267 -17.24 -3.73 18.75
C ILE A 267 -16.95 -5.18 19.12
N ILE A 268 -16.98 -6.10 18.17
CA ILE A 268 -16.63 -7.50 18.41
C ILE A 268 -15.12 -7.71 18.46
N LEU A 269 -14.37 -6.94 17.68
CA LEU A 269 -12.91 -7.01 17.69
C LEU A 269 -12.27 -6.51 18.99
N MET A 270 -13.01 -5.74 19.80
CA MET A 270 -12.60 -5.34 21.16
C MET A 270 -13.13 -6.26 22.27
N ASP A 271 -13.88 -7.32 21.94
CA ASP A 271 -14.37 -8.28 22.93
C ASP A 271 -13.31 -9.38 23.15
N PRO A 272 -12.62 -9.42 24.32
CA PRO A 272 -11.55 -10.38 24.55
C PRO A 272 -12.08 -11.83 24.56
N SER A 273 -13.34 -12.06 24.92
CA SER A 273 -13.92 -13.40 24.94
C SER A 273 -14.09 -13.94 23.52
N VAL A 274 -14.56 -13.08 22.61
CA VAL A 274 -14.67 -13.43 21.18
C VAL A 274 -13.29 -13.57 20.55
N ALA A 275 -12.38 -12.63 20.78
CA ALA A 275 -11.04 -12.66 20.21
C ALA A 275 -10.28 -13.93 20.63
N CYS A 276 -10.27 -14.27 21.93
CA CYS A 276 -9.68 -15.53 22.41
C CYS A 276 -10.37 -16.76 21.82
N ALA A 277 -11.71 -16.79 21.70
CA ALA A 277 -12.42 -17.91 21.11
C ALA A 277 -12.09 -18.13 19.62
N PHE A 278 -11.79 -17.06 18.87
CA PHE A 278 -11.26 -17.18 17.50
C PHE A 278 -9.79 -17.63 17.45
N VAL A 279 -8.94 -17.24 18.40
CA VAL A 279 -7.59 -17.82 18.50
C VAL A 279 -7.67 -19.33 18.76
N VAL A 280 -8.56 -19.76 19.67
CA VAL A 280 -8.85 -21.18 19.92
C VAL A 280 -9.40 -21.86 18.67
N ASP A 281 -10.34 -21.26 17.94
CA ASP A 281 -10.85 -21.79 16.66
C ASP A 281 -9.72 -22.06 15.65
N ILE A 282 -8.71 -21.19 15.57
CA ILE A 282 -7.57 -21.38 14.66
C ILE A 282 -6.61 -22.46 15.18
N TRP A 283 -6.39 -22.53 16.49
CA TRP A 283 -5.52 -23.55 17.12
C TRP A 283 -6.10 -24.97 17.07
N ILE A 284 -7.43 -25.14 17.15
CA ILE A 284 -8.08 -26.44 16.87
C ILE A 284 -8.10 -26.77 15.36
N SER A 285 -7.62 -25.86 14.52
CA SER A 285 -7.49 -26.00 13.06
C SER A 285 -6.04 -26.27 12.59
N THR A 286 -5.08 -26.52 13.48
CA THR A 286 -3.63 -26.58 13.16
C THR A 286 -3.29 -27.37 11.90
N ASN A 287 -3.90 -28.54 11.67
CA ASN A 287 -3.74 -29.31 10.42
C ASN A 287 -3.98 -28.45 9.16
N SER A 288 -5.15 -27.83 9.04
CA SER A 288 -5.50 -27.03 7.87
C SER A 288 -4.78 -25.68 7.83
N VAL A 289 -4.25 -25.20 8.96
CA VAL A 289 -3.28 -24.08 8.98
C VAL A 289 -1.94 -24.53 8.39
N GLY A 290 -1.43 -25.71 8.76
CA GLY A 290 -0.21 -26.28 8.18
C GLY A 290 -0.34 -26.55 6.69
N ILE A 291 -1.46 -27.15 6.26
CA ILE A 291 -1.81 -27.30 4.84
C ILE A 291 -1.82 -25.94 4.12
N ALA A 292 -2.38 -24.90 4.73
CA ALA A 292 -2.37 -23.56 4.14
C ALA A 292 -0.97 -22.93 4.08
N VAL A 293 -0.08 -23.21 5.04
CA VAL A 293 1.33 -22.77 5.00
C VAL A 293 2.11 -23.52 3.92
N LEU A 294 1.96 -24.85 3.81
CA LEU A 294 2.49 -25.67 2.70
C LEU A 294 2.02 -25.14 1.33
N ARG A 295 0.72 -24.86 1.19
CA ARG A 295 0.17 -24.31 -0.04
C ARG A 295 0.72 -22.92 -0.36
N ALA A 296 1.04 -22.10 0.65
CA ALA A 296 1.59 -20.76 0.49
C ALA A 296 3.10 -20.72 0.19
N SER A 297 3.87 -21.74 0.58
CA SER A 297 5.31 -21.79 0.31
C SER A 297 5.65 -22.24 -1.11
N GLN A 298 4.78 -23.03 -1.77
CA GLN A 298 5.15 -23.87 -2.92
C GLN A 298 4.22 -23.86 -4.15
N ASN A 299 3.07 -23.17 -4.15
CA ASN A 299 2.16 -23.20 -5.31
C ASN A 299 2.48 -22.17 -6.40
N GLY A 300 2.56 -22.66 -7.64
CA GLY A 300 2.38 -21.84 -8.86
C GLY A 300 0.92 -21.70 -9.31
N ASP A 301 -0.02 -22.43 -8.69
CA ASP A 301 -1.45 -22.35 -9.01
C ASP A 301 -2.11 -21.14 -8.33
N LEU A 302 -2.60 -20.21 -9.15
CA LEU A 302 -3.28 -18.98 -8.74
C LEU A 302 -4.60 -19.24 -7.97
N TYR A 303 -5.31 -20.32 -8.27
CA TYR A 303 -6.55 -20.70 -7.58
C TYR A 303 -6.24 -21.25 -6.18
N VAL A 304 -5.32 -22.20 -6.07
CA VAL A 304 -4.91 -22.77 -4.76
C VAL A 304 -4.30 -21.67 -3.88
N MET A 305 -3.49 -20.78 -4.46
CA MET A 305 -2.97 -19.59 -3.79
C MET A 305 -4.10 -18.65 -3.31
N PHE A 306 -5.11 -18.36 -4.14
CA PHE A 306 -6.27 -17.53 -3.75
C PHE A 306 -7.09 -18.14 -2.61
N VAL A 307 -7.42 -19.43 -2.68
CA VAL A 307 -8.14 -20.13 -1.58
C VAL A 307 -7.32 -20.10 -0.29
N THR A 308 -6.00 -20.27 -0.40
CA THR A 308 -5.06 -20.19 0.72
C THR A 308 -5.02 -18.80 1.35
N PHE A 309 -4.99 -17.72 0.56
CA PHE A 309 -5.13 -16.34 1.07
C PHE A 309 -6.45 -16.12 1.82
N VAL A 310 -7.57 -16.61 1.27
CA VAL A 310 -8.89 -16.46 1.91
C VAL A 310 -8.96 -17.23 3.22
N TYR A 311 -8.42 -18.44 3.30
CA TYR A 311 -8.35 -19.21 4.54
C TYR A 311 -7.43 -18.56 5.58
N LEU A 312 -6.20 -18.16 5.18
CA LEU A 312 -5.22 -17.51 6.07
C LEU A 312 -5.69 -16.14 6.57
N SER A 313 -6.69 -15.51 5.95
CA SER A 313 -7.32 -14.28 6.49
C SER A 313 -7.89 -14.46 7.90
N ARG A 314 -8.18 -15.69 8.34
CA ARG A 314 -8.55 -16.03 9.75
C ARG A 314 -7.47 -15.57 10.75
N THR A 315 -6.19 -15.61 10.39
CA THR A 315 -5.06 -15.27 11.29
C THR A 315 -5.09 -13.85 11.86
N VAL A 316 -5.89 -12.93 11.29
CA VAL A 316 -6.12 -11.59 11.83
C VAL A 316 -6.66 -11.59 13.27
N TRP A 317 -7.29 -12.68 13.72
CA TRP A 317 -7.73 -12.80 15.11
C TRP A 317 -6.58 -12.90 16.12
N PHE A 318 -5.38 -13.34 15.72
CA PHE A 318 -4.17 -13.24 16.56
C PHE A 318 -3.86 -11.77 16.86
N ALA A 319 -3.88 -10.92 15.83
CA ALA A 319 -3.68 -9.48 15.94
C ALA A 319 -4.76 -8.79 16.80
N TYR A 320 -6.04 -9.15 16.65
CA TYR A 320 -7.12 -8.58 17.47
C TYR A 320 -7.08 -9.06 18.93
N CYS A 321 -6.75 -10.33 19.18
CA CYS A 321 -6.55 -10.85 20.53
C CYS A 321 -5.37 -10.15 21.23
N ALA A 322 -4.26 -9.95 20.52
CA ALA A 322 -3.11 -9.20 21.02
C ALA A 322 -3.46 -7.74 21.35
N LEU A 323 -4.27 -7.09 20.52
CA LEU A 323 -4.79 -5.73 20.78
C LEU A 323 -5.74 -5.69 21.99
N CYS A 324 -6.51 -6.76 22.27
CA CYS A 324 -7.34 -6.88 23.47
C CYS A 324 -6.50 -7.08 24.75
N VAL A 325 -5.48 -7.95 24.70
CA VAL A 325 -4.53 -8.15 25.81
C VAL A 325 -3.76 -6.86 26.10
N ALA A 326 -3.27 -6.18 25.06
CA ALA A 326 -2.63 -4.88 25.20
C ALA A 326 -3.58 -3.82 25.77
N ALA A 327 -4.85 -3.77 25.36
CA ALA A 327 -5.85 -2.86 25.94
C ALA A 327 -6.00 -3.07 27.45
N TYR A 328 -6.13 -4.33 27.90
CA TYR A 328 -6.20 -4.67 29.33
C TYR A 328 -4.93 -4.27 30.09
N CYS A 329 -3.75 -4.54 29.53
CA CYS A 329 -2.48 -4.18 30.16
C CYS A 329 -2.26 -2.66 30.26
N LEU A 330 -2.54 -1.92 29.18
CA LEU A 330 -2.47 -0.45 29.15
C LEU A 330 -3.41 0.19 30.19
N LYS A 331 -4.62 -0.37 30.34
CA LYS A 331 -5.61 0.00 31.36
C LYS A 331 -5.11 -0.29 32.77
N LYS A 332 -4.65 -1.52 33.02
CA LYS A 332 -4.16 -1.98 34.33
C LYS A 332 -3.00 -1.13 34.86
N TRP A 333 -2.11 -0.70 33.98
CA TRP A 333 -0.97 0.17 34.30
C TRP A 333 -1.22 1.67 34.10
N LYS A 334 -2.43 2.07 33.65
CA LYS A 334 -2.86 3.47 33.43
C LYS A 334 -1.96 4.28 32.47
N ILE A 335 -1.41 3.60 31.46
CA ILE A 335 -0.47 4.10 30.44
C ILE A 335 -1.10 4.14 29.03
N GLU A 336 -2.41 4.33 28.92
CA GLU A 336 -3.17 4.32 27.66
C GLU A 336 -2.72 5.39 26.64
N HIS A 337 -1.89 6.34 27.05
CA HIS A 337 -1.28 7.36 26.20
C HIS A 337 -0.07 6.84 25.40
N ALA A 338 0.54 5.72 25.82
CA ALA A 338 1.67 5.10 25.16
C ALA A 338 1.29 4.26 23.92
N PHE A 339 -0.01 4.17 23.59
CA PHE A 339 -0.52 3.38 22.47
C PHE A 339 -1.46 4.21 21.57
N THR A 340 -1.30 4.15 20.25
CA THR A 340 -2.25 4.73 19.29
C THR A 340 -3.30 3.70 18.90
N GLU A 341 -4.56 4.12 18.83
CA GLU A 341 -5.61 3.25 18.28
C GLU A 341 -5.33 2.94 16.79
N VAL A 342 -5.57 1.70 16.39
CA VAL A 342 -5.47 1.25 14.99
C VAL A 342 -6.85 1.13 14.34
N ASP A 343 -6.93 1.38 13.03
CA ASP A 343 -8.12 1.08 12.21
C ASP A 343 -8.15 -0.43 11.96
N PRO A 344 -9.19 -1.18 12.40
CA PRO A 344 -9.24 -2.62 12.18
C PRO A 344 -9.15 -3.03 10.71
N THR A 345 -9.61 -2.19 9.79
CA THR A 345 -9.49 -2.46 8.35
C THR A 345 -8.02 -2.48 7.92
N LEU A 346 -7.18 -1.61 8.48
CA LEU A 346 -5.74 -1.59 8.20
C LEU A 346 -5.01 -2.76 8.87
N VAL A 347 -5.46 -3.21 10.05
CA VAL A 347 -4.96 -4.45 10.67
C VAL A 347 -5.28 -5.66 9.79
N ALA A 348 -6.51 -5.77 9.29
CA ALA A 348 -6.91 -6.85 8.39
C ALA A 348 -6.10 -6.87 7.08
N VAL A 349 -5.91 -5.71 6.43
CA VAL A 349 -5.07 -5.60 5.22
C VAL A 349 -3.61 -5.92 5.53
N GLY A 350 -3.07 -5.42 6.65
CA GLY A 350 -1.70 -5.68 7.06
C GLY A 350 -1.43 -7.16 7.31
N VAL A 351 -2.29 -7.85 8.06
CA VAL A 351 -2.15 -9.29 8.33
C VAL A 351 -2.39 -10.14 7.07
N ALA A 352 -3.33 -9.77 6.20
CA ALA A 352 -3.58 -10.48 4.95
C ALA A 352 -2.38 -10.44 3.97
N ILE A 353 -1.49 -9.45 4.09
CA ILE A 353 -0.21 -9.40 3.37
C ILE A 353 0.89 -10.11 4.18
N TYR A 354 0.98 -9.84 5.47
CA TYR A 354 2.08 -10.28 6.33
C TYR A 354 2.09 -11.78 6.66
N GLY A 355 0.93 -12.39 6.95
CA GLY A 355 0.85 -13.83 7.28
C GLY A 355 1.34 -14.74 6.14
N PRO A 356 0.86 -14.55 4.89
CA PRO A 356 1.36 -15.27 3.72
C PRO A 356 2.84 -14.97 3.43
N LEU A 357 3.30 -13.72 3.60
CA LEU A 357 4.72 -13.38 3.46
C LEU A 357 5.60 -14.14 4.47
N VAL A 358 5.20 -14.19 5.74
CA VAL A 358 5.88 -15.01 6.77
C VAL A 358 5.82 -16.51 6.43
N SER A 359 4.70 -16.97 5.88
CA SER A 359 4.55 -18.37 5.45
C SER A 359 5.54 -18.72 4.33
N TRP A 360 5.62 -17.89 3.29
CA TRP A 360 6.58 -18.08 2.18
C TRP A 360 8.04 -17.96 2.66
N LEU A 361 8.36 -16.92 3.43
CA LEU A 361 9.70 -16.71 3.99
C LEU A 361 10.16 -17.88 4.87
N SER A 362 9.24 -18.55 5.58
CA SER A 362 9.58 -19.70 6.42
C SER A 362 10.19 -20.86 5.63
N GLY A 363 9.71 -21.12 4.41
CA GLY A 363 10.24 -22.17 3.53
C GLY A 363 11.40 -21.76 2.63
N ASN A 364 11.66 -20.46 2.49
CA ASN A 364 12.61 -19.91 1.51
C ASN A 364 13.77 -19.10 2.13
N VAL A 365 13.81 -18.95 3.47
CA VAL A 365 14.90 -18.29 4.21
C VAL A 365 15.42 -19.24 5.29
N GLY A 366 16.66 -19.71 5.14
CA GLY A 366 17.25 -20.74 6.01
C GLY A 366 17.17 -20.46 7.52
N PHE A 367 17.37 -19.21 7.95
CA PHE A 367 17.19 -18.82 9.36
C PHE A 367 15.76 -19.07 9.87
N LEU A 368 14.74 -18.77 9.06
CA LEU A 368 13.35 -18.98 9.46
C LEU A 368 12.95 -20.45 9.36
N ALA A 369 13.44 -21.18 8.34
CA ALA A 369 13.25 -22.62 8.24
C ALA A 369 13.80 -23.34 9.48
N LEU A 370 15.05 -23.04 9.86
CA LEU A 370 15.70 -23.54 11.06
C LEU A 370 14.97 -23.13 12.34
N LEU A 371 14.48 -21.90 12.43
CA LEU A 371 13.72 -21.45 13.59
C LEU A 371 12.39 -22.22 13.73
N TYR A 372 11.68 -22.51 12.63
CA TYR A 372 10.48 -23.35 12.66
C TYR A 372 10.81 -24.80 13.04
N GLN A 373 11.78 -25.44 12.38
CA GLN A 373 12.25 -26.80 12.70
C GLN A 373 12.70 -26.91 14.17
N TRP A 374 13.39 -25.89 14.70
CA TRP A 374 13.74 -25.80 16.11
C TRP A 374 12.49 -25.70 17.00
N THR A 375 11.52 -24.83 16.69
CA THR A 375 10.27 -24.78 17.48
C THR A 375 9.47 -26.08 17.43
N PHE A 376 9.51 -26.82 16.32
CA PHE A 376 8.83 -28.12 16.18
C PHE A 376 9.55 -29.27 16.91
N THR A 377 10.86 -29.14 17.17
CA THR A 377 11.65 -30.13 17.93
C THR A 377 11.86 -29.75 19.40
N LEU A 378 11.58 -28.49 19.79
CA LEU A 378 11.82 -27.94 21.13
C LEU A 378 11.17 -28.73 22.29
N LEU A 379 10.04 -29.38 22.05
CA LEU A 379 9.33 -30.20 23.05
C LEU A 379 9.41 -31.72 22.77
N VAL A 380 10.16 -32.12 21.75
CA VAL A 380 10.34 -33.54 21.38
C VAL A 380 11.48 -34.15 22.22
N PRO A 381 11.26 -35.27 22.92
CA PRO A 381 12.33 -35.94 23.66
C PRO A 381 13.51 -36.32 22.77
N SER A 382 14.74 -36.24 23.28
CA SER A 382 15.96 -36.47 22.48
C SER A 382 16.05 -37.85 21.84
N SER A 383 15.34 -38.86 22.38
CA SER A 383 15.22 -40.21 21.81
C SER A 383 14.21 -40.35 20.66
N LEU A 384 13.39 -39.32 20.42
CA LEU A 384 12.36 -39.26 19.38
C LEU A 384 12.63 -38.16 18.32
N LEU A 385 13.72 -37.40 18.48
CA LEU A 385 14.23 -36.51 17.43
C LEU A 385 14.50 -37.33 16.16
N GLY A 386 13.85 -36.97 15.05
CA GLY A 386 13.88 -37.74 13.81
C GLY A 386 12.66 -38.62 13.56
N GLN A 387 11.75 -38.77 14.54
CA GLN A 387 10.55 -39.61 14.47
C GLN A 387 9.25 -38.79 14.58
N GLU A 388 9.29 -37.69 15.33
CA GLU A 388 8.13 -36.88 15.69
C GLU A 388 8.41 -35.38 15.62
N ASN A 389 7.38 -34.59 15.27
CA ASN A 389 7.31 -33.14 15.45
C ASN A 389 6.23 -32.78 16.48
N GLU A 390 6.45 -31.72 17.25
CA GLU A 390 5.43 -31.09 18.10
C GLU A 390 5.14 -29.67 17.59
N LEU A 391 4.01 -29.49 16.88
CA LEU A 391 3.72 -28.25 16.17
C LEU A 391 3.30 -27.08 17.09
N GLY A 392 2.96 -27.34 18.35
CA GLY A 392 2.46 -26.36 19.32
C GLY A 392 3.32 -25.09 19.46
N PRO A 393 4.64 -25.17 19.71
CA PRO A 393 5.51 -23.99 19.84
C PRO A 393 5.66 -23.22 18.52
N GLY A 394 5.64 -23.90 17.37
CA GLY A 394 5.67 -23.22 16.06
C GLY A 394 4.35 -22.49 15.77
N CYS A 395 3.21 -23.05 16.16
CA CYS A 395 1.91 -22.36 16.14
C CYS A 395 1.89 -21.14 17.09
N ALA A 396 2.53 -21.26 18.26
CA ALA A 396 2.73 -20.13 19.17
C ALA A 396 3.61 -19.03 18.55
N MET A 397 4.71 -19.40 17.89
CA MET A 397 5.58 -18.46 17.18
C MET A 397 4.84 -17.74 16.04
N TYR A 398 4.12 -18.46 15.18
CA TYR A 398 3.33 -17.87 14.10
C TYR A 398 2.23 -16.93 14.64
N THR A 399 1.57 -17.32 15.74
CA THR A 399 0.62 -16.47 16.47
C THR A 399 1.29 -15.18 16.98
N LEU A 400 2.48 -15.27 17.57
CA LEU A 400 3.24 -14.14 18.10
C LEU A 400 3.76 -13.19 17.01
N LEU A 401 4.22 -13.71 15.88
CA LEU A 401 4.64 -12.91 14.73
C LEU A 401 3.48 -12.06 14.18
N ILE A 402 2.30 -12.67 13.98
CA ILE A 402 1.12 -11.93 13.49
C ILE A 402 0.57 -10.98 14.56
N ALA A 403 0.67 -11.35 15.84
CA ALA A 403 0.32 -10.48 16.97
C ALA A 403 1.23 -9.25 17.12
N CYS A 404 2.52 -9.34 16.77
CA CYS A 404 3.46 -8.25 17.00
C CYS A 404 3.25 -7.06 16.05
N LEU A 405 2.80 -7.30 14.80
CA LEU A 405 2.60 -6.27 13.77
C LEU A 405 1.76 -5.05 14.23
N PRO A 406 0.51 -5.20 14.72
CA PRO A 406 -0.29 -4.07 15.17
C PRO A 406 0.19 -3.48 16.50
N LEU A 407 0.87 -4.27 17.35
CA LEU A 407 1.42 -3.78 18.62
C LEU A 407 2.66 -2.91 18.38
N ALA A 408 3.55 -3.34 17.48
CA ALA A 408 4.72 -2.59 17.05
C ALA A 408 4.29 -1.24 16.46
N TYR A 409 3.32 -1.20 15.54
CA TYR A 409 2.74 0.07 15.06
C TYR A 409 2.13 0.88 16.22
N GLY A 410 1.33 0.23 17.06
CA GLY A 410 0.56 0.85 18.13
C GLY A 410 1.40 1.53 19.21
N PHE A 411 2.55 0.94 19.57
CA PHE A 411 3.55 1.54 20.48
C PHE A 411 4.55 2.44 19.75
N ALA A 412 4.98 2.09 18.53
CA ALA A 412 5.96 2.89 17.79
C ALA A 412 5.40 4.26 17.41
N ILE A 413 4.14 4.39 16.99
CA ILE A 413 3.61 5.70 16.58
C ILE A 413 3.51 6.71 17.75
N PRO A 414 3.18 6.32 19.00
CA PRO A 414 3.38 7.14 20.21
C PRO A 414 4.82 7.29 20.68
N ALA A 415 5.69 6.29 20.47
CA ALA A 415 7.14 6.44 20.59
C ALA A 415 7.76 7.30 19.46
N LEU A 416 6.94 7.66 18.47
CA LEU A 416 7.14 8.69 17.46
C LEU A 416 6.17 9.89 17.71
N ARG A 417 5.41 9.87 18.83
CA ARG A 417 4.63 10.98 19.43
C ARG A 417 4.89 11.43 20.94
N HIS A 418 6.13 11.49 21.54
CA HIS A 418 6.55 12.37 22.72
C HIS A 418 7.94 13.21 22.78
N ARG A 419 9.05 13.05 22.00
CA ARG A 419 10.18 14.07 21.79
C ARG A 419 10.14 15.01 20.53
N PHE A 420 10.51 14.51 19.31
CA PHE A 420 10.80 15.32 18.09
C PHE A 420 9.68 16.15 17.41
N CYS A 421 8.42 16.05 17.82
CA CYS A 421 7.38 17.03 17.44
C CYS A 421 7.05 17.87 18.68
N LYS A 422 6.57 19.11 18.51
CA LYS A 422 6.08 19.93 19.64
C LYS A 422 5.05 20.97 19.22
N HIS A 423 4.20 20.63 18.25
CA HIS A 423 3.28 21.56 17.61
C HIS A 423 1.81 21.14 17.70
N ARG A 424 1.00 22.15 17.98
CA ARG A 424 -0.42 22.08 18.36
C ARG A 424 -1.27 22.06 17.09
N SER A 425 -1.67 20.88 16.61
CA SER A 425 -2.56 20.77 15.45
C SER A 425 -3.92 21.40 15.75
N LYS A 426 -4.60 21.89 14.70
CA LYS A 426 -6.01 22.29 14.82
C LYS A 426 -6.86 21.07 15.19
N THR A 427 -7.75 21.25 16.16
CA THR A 427 -8.68 20.23 16.65
C THR A 427 -9.57 19.72 15.50
N PRO A 428 -9.65 18.40 15.22
CA PRO A 428 -10.50 17.85 14.17
C PRO A 428 -11.99 18.18 14.33
N ASN A 429 -12.76 18.20 13.24
CA ASN A 429 -14.22 18.16 13.33
C ASN A 429 -14.67 16.71 13.62
N TYR A 430 -14.80 16.39 14.90
CA TYR A 430 -15.22 15.08 15.39
C TYR A 430 -16.65 14.68 15.03
N ALA A 431 -17.54 15.66 14.84
CA ALA A 431 -18.93 15.42 14.43
C ALA A 431 -19.04 14.94 12.97
N SER A 432 -18.05 15.27 12.13
CA SER A 432 -18.10 14.99 10.70
C SER A 432 -18.14 13.49 10.39
N PRO A 433 -18.95 13.03 9.41
CA PRO A 433 -18.89 11.66 8.89
C PRO A 433 -17.52 11.32 8.26
N PHE A 434 -16.71 12.32 7.92
CA PHE A 434 -15.33 12.14 7.46
C PHE A 434 -14.32 11.95 8.60
N TYR A 435 -14.69 12.07 9.88
CA TYR A 435 -13.85 11.67 11.02
C TYR A 435 -14.04 10.17 11.35
N ASN A 436 -13.87 9.30 10.35
CA ASN A 436 -14.12 7.86 10.46
C ASN A 436 -12.98 7.03 9.82
N SER A 437 -13.05 5.71 10.03
CA SER A 437 -12.21 4.72 9.36
C SER A 437 -12.21 4.89 7.84
N ILE A 438 -11.15 4.44 7.17
CA ILE A 438 -11.03 4.57 5.71
C ILE A 438 -12.19 3.85 5.00
N LYS A 439 -12.58 2.67 5.51
CA LYS A 439 -13.73 1.89 5.05
C LYS A 439 -15.05 2.67 5.12
N ASN A 440 -15.33 3.34 6.24
CA ASN A 440 -16.60 4.05 6.39
C ASN A 440 -16.61 5.39 5.64
N ARG A 441 -15.44 6.03 5.45
CA ARG A 441 -15.31 7.22 4.58
C ARG A 441 -15.73 6.92 3.13
N THR A 442 -15.30 5.80 2.56
CA THR A 442 -15.69 5.43 1.19
C THR A 442 -17.16 5.01 1.12
N ILE A 443 -17.63 4.19 2.07
CA ILE A 443 -19.05 3.78 2.16
C ILE A 443 -19.98 5.00 2.26
N PHE A 444 -19.74 5.92 3.19
CA PHE A 444 -20.59 7.09 3.37
C PHE A 444 -20.49 8.05 2.18
N GLY A 445 -19.33 8.17 1.52
CA GLY A 445 -19.19 8.94 0.28
C GLY A 445 -20.11 8.47 -0.87
N LEU A 446 -20.53 7.19 -0.87
CA LEU A 446 -21.47 6.65 -1.85
C LEU A 446 -22.95 6.96 -1.52
N LEU A 447 -23.29 7.18 -0.24
CA LEU A 447 -24.68 7.36 0.23
C LEU A 447 -25.20 8.78 -0.03
N ALA A 448 -26.35 8.92 -0.70
CA ALA A 448 -26.92 10.22 -1.07
C ALA A 448 -27.06 11.24 0.08
N PRO A 449 -27.43 10.88 1.33
CA PRO A 449 -27.48 11.84 2.45
C PRO A 449 -26.11 12.29 2.99
N PHE A 450 -25.00 11.69 2.54
CA PHE A 450 -23.63 12.01 2.97
C PHE A 450 -22.73 12.47 1.82
N ARG A 451 -23.15 12.27 0.56
CA ARG A 451 -22.72 13.13 -0.55
C ARG A 451 -23.00 14.60 -0.17
N PRO A 452 -22.15 15.57 -0.59
CA PRO A 452 -22.52 16.98 -0.54
C PRO A 452 -23.75 17.19 -1.43
N SER A 453 -24.88 17.56 -0.84
CA SER A 453 -26.18 17.55 -1.51
C SER A 453 -26.39 18.81 -2.36
N ALA A 454 -25.89 18.80 -3.60
CA ALA A 454 -26.20 19.84 -4.60
C ALA A 454 -27.66 19.74 -5.11
N ASP A 455 -28.28 18.56 -4.98
CA ASP A 455 -29.54 18.19 -5.64
C ASP A 455 -30.66 17.74 -4.70
N VAL A 456 -31.88 17.78 -5.24
CA VAL A 456 -33.15 17.29 -4.67
C VAL A 456 -33.59 18.03 -3.40
N TYR A 457 -33.95 19.30 -3.56
CA TYR A 457 -35.30 19.87 -3.33
C TYR A 457 -35.25 21.39 -3.62
N PRO A 458 -36.33 22.02 -4.11
CA PRO A 458 -36.32 23.42 -4.51
C PRO A 458 -36.25 24.40 -3.33
N VAL A 459 -36.02 25.67 -3.64
CA VAL A 459 -35.71 26.71 -2.66
C VAL A 459 -36.94 27.16 -1.87
N GLU A 460 -36.90 26.91 -0.56
CA GLU A 460 -37.20 27.94 0.45
C GLU A 460 -36.20 27.81 1.61
N ALA A 461 -35.47 28.89 1.90
CA ALA A 461 -34.61 29.08 3.07
C ALA A 461 -33.74 27.86 3.52
N THR A 462 -32.78 27.40 2.71
CA THR A 462 -31.84 26.33 3.10
C THR A 462 -30.97 26.70 4.30
N LYS A 463 -31.45 26.35 5.51
CA LYS A 463 -30.66 26.30 6.75
C LYS A 463 -29.38 25.50 6.51
N ARG A 464 -28.24 26.05 6.95
CA ARG A 464 -26.95 25.35 6.94
C ARG A 464 -27.05 24.10 7.81
N ILE A 465 -26.99 22.92 7.19
CA ILE A 465 -27.21 21.63 7.88
C ILE A 465 -26.23 21.50 9.05
N LEU A 466 -26.76 21.40 10.26
CA LEU A 466 -25.96 21.49 11.48
C LEU A 466 -25.39 20.12 11.86
N GLU A 467 -24.07 19.95 11.72
CA GLU A 467 -23.35 18.79 12.28
C GLU A 467 -23.27 18.92 13.82
N ARG A 468 -23.65 17.86 14.55
CA ARG A 468 -23.53 17.75 16.01
C ARG A 468 -22.97 16.38 16.40
N GLY A 469 -22.44 16.26 17.62
CA GLY A 469 -21.92 15.00 18.16
C GLY A 469 -20.39 14.92 18.13
N GLY A 470 -19.85 13.70 18.17
CA GLY A 470 -18.40 13.49 18.31
C GLY A 470 -17.83 13.84 19.70
N ALA A 471 -18.70 14.16 20.67
CA ALA A 471 -18.37 14.62 22.02
C ALA A 471 -17.38 13.72 22.80
N ILE A 472 -17.34 12.43 22.42
CA ILE A 472 -16.51 11.40 23.05
C ILE A 472 -15.08 11.37 22.47
N TYR A 473 -14.90 11.66 21.18
CA TYR A 473 -13.60 11.44 20.52
C TYR A 473 -12.52 12.46 20.81
N SER A 474 -12.87 13.72 21.10
CA SER A 474 -11.85 14.67 21.57
C SER A 474 -11.57 14.49 23.06
N LEU A 475 -12.52 14.00 23.87
CA LEU A 475 -12.29 13.59 25.28
C LEU A 475 -11.26 12.46 25.37
N PHE A 476 -11.38 11.45 24.49
CA PHE A 476 -10.39 10.40 24.30
C PHE A 476 -8.98 10.90 23.93
N ALA A 477 -8.89 12.11 23.41
CA ALA A 477 -7.64 12.73 23.01
C ALA A 477 -7.07 13.65 24.11
N THR A 478 -7.90 14.20 25.02
CA THR A 478 -7.46 14.94 26.21
C THR A 478 -6.70 14.01 27.13
N ASN A 479 -7.31 12.84 27.33
CA ASN A 479 -6.93 11.87 28.33
C ASN A 479 -7.42 10.52 27.82
N SER A 480 -6.48 9.71 27.34
CA SER A 480 -6.75 8.38 26.78
C SER A 480 -7.36 7.40 27.78
N ARG A 481 -7.33 7.71 29.10
CA ARG A 481 -8.04 6.95 30.13
C ARG A 481 -9.55 6.91 29.93
N TYR A 482 -10.14 7.87 29.21
CA TYR A 482 -11.57 7.83 28.88
C TYR A 482 -11.90 6.85 27.75
N LYS A 483 -10.93 6.30 27.01
CA LYS A 483 -11.20 5.21 26.05
C LYS A 483 -11.46 3.92 26.83
N ASN A 484 -12.54 3.20 26.52
CA ASN A 484 -12.74 1.84 27.04
C ASN A 484 -11.70 0.87 26.44
N CYS A 485 -11.54 0.89 25.10
CA CYS A 485 -10.45 0.22 24.41
C CYS A 485 -9.47 1.25 23.83
N PRO A 486 -8.22 1.37 24.34
CA PRO A 486 -7.25 2.32 23.81
C PRO A 486 -6.60 1.87 22.49
N THR A 487 -6.65 0.57 22.17
CA THR A 487 -5.93 -0.04 21.06
C THR A 487 -6.71 -0.11 19.75
N ILE A 488 -8.05 -0.20 19.78
CA ILE A 488 -8.91 -0.36 18.60
C ILE A 488 -9.77 0.88 18.37
N SER A 489 -9.78 1.40 17.13
CA SER A 489 -10.60 2.57 16.78
C SER A 489 -12.06 2.20 16.53
N LEU A 490 -12.94 2.59 17.45
CA LEU A 490 -14.39 2.31 17.40
C LEU A 490 -15.19 3.24 16.46
N ARG A 491 -14.53 4.19 15.78
CA ARG A 491 -15.18 5.23 14.95
C ARG A 491 -16.14 4.66 13.89
N SER A 492 -15.88 3.45 13.39
CA SER A 492 -16.70 2.80 12.37
C SER A 492 -18.10 2.41 12.86
N ALA A 493 -18.29 2.18 14.15
CA ALA A 493 -19.55 1.70 14.70
C ALA A 493 -20.61 2.80 14.87
N ASP A 494 -20.21 4.08 14.87
CA ASP A 494 -21.11 5.19 15.13
C ASP A 494 -22.29 5.26 14.16
N CYS A 495 -23.46 5.54 14.72
CA CYS A 495 -24.66 5.85 13.95
C CYS A 495 -24.70 7.34 13.61
N PHE A 496 -25.31 7.67 12.47
CA PHE A 496 -25.59 9.05 12.09
C PHE A 496 -27.11 9.22 12.00
N LEU A 497 -27.63 10.17 12.78
CA LEU A 497 -29.04 10.54 12.78
C LEU A 497 -29.25 11.77 11.89
N LEU A 498 -30.08 11.61 10.86
CA LEU A 498 -30.49 12.67 9.96
C LEU A 498 -31.84 13.21 10.45
N CYS A 499 -31.89 14.45 10.92
CA CYS A 499 -33.11 15.07 11.45
C CYS A 499 -33.74 15.99 10.42
N TYR A 500 -34.95 15.63 9.98
CA TYR A 500 -35.72 16.38 9.01
C TYR A 500 -36.89 17.11 9.67
N HIS A 501 -37.18 18.32 9.20
CA HIS A 501 -38.31 19.17 9.61
C HIS A 501 -39.07 19.60 8.37
N ASN A 502 -40.36 19.29 8.30
CA ASN A 502 -41.22 19.49 7.13
C ASN A 502 -40.52 19.01 5.84
N GLU A 503 -40.14 17.72 5.84
CA GLU A 503 -39.35 17.03 4.81
C GLU A 503 -37.93 17.57 4.49
N SER A 504 -37.55 18.78 4.95
CA SER A 504 -36.21 19.37 4.76
C SER A 504 -35.17 18.84 5.77
N LEU A 505 -33.93 18.56 5.35
CA LEU A 505 -32.86 18.08 6.24
C LEU A 505 -32.19 19.22 7.02
N VAL A 506 -32.35 19.26 8.35
CA VAL A 506 -31.89 20.38 9.19
C VAL A 506 -30.61 20.08 9.98
N SER A 507 -30.40 18.85 10.45
CA SER A 507 -29.18 18.49 11.18
C SER A 507 -28.72 17.05 10.96
N LYS A 508 -27.42 16.82 11.17
CA LYS A 508 -26.76 15.50 11.15
C LYS A 508 -26.10 15.30 12.50
N ILE A 509 -26.57 14.33 13.29
CA ILE A 509 -26.06 14.07 14.64
C ILE A 509 -25.28 12.75 14.65
N ARG A 510 -23.98 12.84 14.94
CA ARG A 510 -23.10 11.69 15.16
C ARG A 510 -23.36 11.11 16.57
N LEU A 511 -23.83 9.86 16.61
CA LEU A 511 -24.18 9.14 17.83
C LEU A 511 -23.22 7.97 18.05
N SER A 512 -22.36 8.13 19.04
CA SER A 512 -21.36 7.14 19.45
C SER A 512 -21.85 6.36 20.66
N LEU A 513 -21.62 5.05 20.70
CA LEU A 513 -22.10 4.20 21.79
C LEU A 513 -21.30 4.43 23.08
N LEU A 514 -22.00 4.51 24.21
CA LEU A 514 -21.38 4.72 25.52
C LEU A 514 -20.41 3.60 25.92
N CYS A 515 -20.52 2.40 25.34
CA CYS A 515 -19.54 1.31 25.52
C CYS A 515 -18.15 1.62 24.95
N SER A 516 -17.97 2.73 24.21
CA SER A 516 -16.65 3.23 23.84
C SER A 516 -15.97 4.03 24.97
N LEU A 517 -16.74 4.56 25.92
CA LEU A 517 -16.31 5.45 27.00
C LEU A 517 -16.06 4.65 28.28
N ASP A 518 -14.90 4.84 28.89
CA ASP A 518 -14.62 4.43 30.27
C ASP A 518 -14.99 5.57 31.23
N CYS A 519 -16.00 5.34 32.06
CA CYS A 519 -16.46 6.32 33.05
C CYS A 519 -15.57 6.39 34.31
N ASN A 520 -14.48 5.62 34.42
CA ASN A 520 -13.47 5.72 35.48
C ASN A 520 -14.05 5.75 36.92
N ALA A 521 -15.20 5.09 37.13
CA ALA A 521 -16.09 5.32 38.28
C ALA A 521 -15.48 5.01 39.67
N ALA A 522 -14.36 4.27 39.72
CA ALA A 522 -13.62 3.97 40.94
C ALA A 522 -12.57 5.06 41.33
N THR A 523 -12.43 6.14 40.56
CA THR A 523 -11.48 7.23 40.84
C THR A 523 -12.21 8.57 40.85
N PRO A 524 -12.58 9.15 42.02
CA PRO A 524 -13.46 10.32 42.10
C PRO A 524 -13.00 11.56 41.31
N GLU A 525 -11.69 11.76 41.17
CA GLU A 525 -11.07 12.86 40.42
C GLU A 525 -11.14 12.69 38.88
N LEU A 526 -11.40 11.47 38.41
CA LEU A 526 -11.47 11.10 36.99
C LEU A 526 -12.85 10.56 36.57
N ALA A 527 -13.75 10.35 37.52
CA ALA A 527 -15.15 10.08 37.25
C ALA A 527 -15.77 11.32 36.59
N PRO A 528 -16.31 11.23 35.35
CA PRO A 528 -16.72 12.42 34.63
C PRO A 528 -18.01 13.00 35.22
N ALA A 529 -17.85 14.10 35.96
CA ALA A 529 -18.87 15.15 35.98
C ALA A 529 -19.28 15.45 34.53
N ARG A 530 -20.58 15.66 34.30
CA ARG A 530 -21.24 15.35 33.02
C ARG A 530 -20.69 16.17 31.82
N ALA A 531 -19.73 15.58 31.09
CA ALA A 531 -19.19 15.91 29.74
C ALA A 531 -17.87 16.74 29.61
N TYR A 532 -17.33 16.79 28.37
CA TYR A 532 -16.28 17.66 27.77
C TYR A 532 -14.78 17.25 27.71
N LEU A 533 -14.39 16.59 26.61
CA LEU A 533 -13.53 17.04 25.46
C LEU A 533 -12.00 17.47 25.58
N SER A 534 -11.31 17.33 24.42
CA SER A 534 -10.02 17.82 23.79
C SER A 534 -8.54 17.49 24.18
N GLU A 535 -7.86 16.63 23.37
CA GLU A 535 -6.45 16.60 22.77
C GLU A 535 -5.13 16.94 23.57
N SER A 536 -3.85 16.57 23.22
CA SER A 536 -3.11 15.39 22.62
C SER A 536 -1.54 15.64 22.44
N PHE A 537 -0.70 14.71 21.85
CA PHE A 537 0.69 14.84 21.24
C PHE A 537 2.03 14.77 22.10
N PRO A 538 3.35 14.86 21.63
CA PRO A 538 4.16 14.69 20.32
C PRO A 538 5.74 14.26 20.29
N GLY A 539 6.34 13.44 19.35
CA GLY A 539 7.80 13.00 19.17
C GLY A 539 8.49 11.56 19.53
N ILE A 540 9.82 11.33 19.75
CA ILE A 540 10.59 10.12 20.34
C ILE A 540 11.65 9.17 19.66
N ALA A 541 11.98 9.07 18.36
CA ALA A 541 13.11 8.19 17.90
C ALA A 541 14.55 8.66 18.31
N PRO A 542 15.54 7.75 18.48
CA PRO A 542 16.92 8.05 18.92
C PRO A 542 17.96 8.22 17.78
N THR A 543 19.11 8.81 18.14
CA THR A 543 20.22 9.16 17.22
C THR A 543 21.40 8.19 17.35
N ILE A 544 22.05 7.85 16.22
CA ILE A 544 23.38 7.23 16.20
C ILE A 544 24.41 8.35 15.94
N VAL A 545 25.54 8.29 16.66
CA VAL A 545 26.60 9.31 16.64
C VAL A 545 27.68 8.91 15.64
N SER A 546 28.11 9.83 14.77
CA SER A 546 29.25 9.61 13.87
C SER A 546 30.57 9.56 14.64
N PRO A 547 31.53 8.70 14.28
CA PRO A 547 32.85 8.66 14.92
C PRO A 547 33.66 9.93 14.63
N VAL A 548 34.56 10.26 15.56
CA VAL A 548 35.49 11.40 15.44
C VAL A 548 36.69 11.02 14.58
N PHE A 549 37.18 11.98 13.79
CA PHE A 549 38.37 11.95 12.92
C PHE A 549 39.37 10.79 13.14
N ALA A 550 39.27 9.76 12.30
CA ALA A 550 40.38 8.89 11.93
C ALA A 550 40.90 9.30 10.53
N PRO A 551 42.20 9.12 10.20
CA PRO A 551 42.68 9.34 8.84
C PRO A 551 42.01 8.35 7.87
N PHE A 552 41.75 8.79 6.62
CA PHE A 552 40.93 8.02 5.67
C PHE A 552 41.39 6.56 5.50
N GLY A 553 42.69 6.28 5.36
CA GLY A 553 43.20 4.91 5.23
C GLY A 553 42.93 4.01 6.44
N ALA A 554 42.73 4.55 7.65
CA ALA A 554 42.31 3.79 8.82
C ALA A 554 40.80 3.49 8.77
N PHE A 555 39.99 4.43 8.29
CA PHE A 555 38.56 4.20 8.03
C PHE A 555 38.33 3.18 6.89
N GLU A 556 39.08 3.29 5.79
CA GLU A 556 39.04 2.37 4.67
C GLU A 556 39.44 0.96 5.09
N ASN A 557 40.61 0.77 5.72
CA ASN A 557 41.05 -0.55 6.18
C ASN A 557 40.06 -1.18 7.19
N ALA A 558 39.53 -0.39 8.13
CA ALA A 558 38.55 -0.90 9.10
C ALA A 558 37.22 -1.28 8.45
N THR A 559 36.70 -0.43 7.55
CA THR A 559 35.41 -0.65 6.87
C THR A 559 35.49 -1.80 5.87
N LEU A 560 36.56 -1.85 5.06
CA LEU A 560 36.83 -2.90 4.10
C LEU A 560 37.02 -4.24 4.80
N SER A 561 37.82 -4.29 5.88
CA SER A 561 37.98 -5.50 6.70
C SER A 561 36.67 -5.95 7.35
N ALA A 562 35.86 -5.01 7.87
CA ALA A 562 34.55 -5.33 8.43
C ALA A 562 33.59 -5.91 7.38
N TYR A 563 33.54 -5.33 6.18
CA TYR A 563 32.72 -5.84 5.06
C TYR A 563 33.23 -7.20 4.57
N MET A 564 34.52 -7.35 4.32
CA MET A 564 35.12 -8.63 3.90
C MET A 564 34.88 -9.73 4.94
N THR A 565 34.84 -9.40 6.23
CA THR A 565 34.54 -10.35 7.31
C THR A 565 33.05 -10.70 7.34
N ALA A 566 32.16 -9.68 7.36
CA ALA A 566 30.71 -9.86 7.46
C ALA A 566 30.06 -10.45 6.19
N TYR A 567 30.66 -10.22 5.03
CA TYR A 567 30.23 -10.71 3.72
C TYR A 567 31.29 -11.64 3.08
N SER A 568 32.06 -12.33 3.93
CA SER A 568 33.01 -13.39 3.55
C SER A 568 32.35 -14.59 2.87
N ASP A 569 31.05 -14.79 3.13
CA ASP A 569 30.22 -15.73 2.38
C ASP A 569 29.92 -15.15 0.99
N VAL A 570 30.38 -15.88 -0.03
CA VAL A 570 30.29 -15.55 -1.46
C VAL A 570 29.28 -16.44 -2.18
N SER A 571 28.54 -17.31 -1.47
CA SER A 571 27.54 -18.21 -2.06
C SER A 571 26.36 -17.45 -2.68
N ALA A 572 25.93 -16.36 -2.05
CA ALA A 572 24.81 -15.53 -2.49
C ALA A 572 25.21 -14.51 -3.57
N LEU A 573 25.11 -14.92 -4.84
CA LEU A 573 25.16 -14.03 -6.01
C LEU A 573 23.93 -13.10 -6.08
N GLY A 574 24.06 -11.97 -6.78
CA GLY A 574 22.97 -10.99 -6.91
C GLY A 574 22.91 -10.01 -5.73
N TYR A 575 21.69 -9.65 -5.30
CA TYR A 575 21.43 -8.61 -4.29
C TYR A 575 21.17 -9.17 -2.88
N GLN A 576 21.83 -8.58 -1.88
CA GLN A 576 21.65 -8.86 -0.46
C GLN A 576 21.44 -7.54 0.32
N TYR A 577 20.51 -7.51 1.27
CA TYR A 577 20.29 -6.38 2.17
C TYR A 577 20.42 -6.81 3.62
N ASP A 578 21.48 -6.37 4.30
CA ASP A 578 21.56 -6.50 5.75
C ASP A 578 20.66 -5.44 6.39
N GLN A 579 19.54 -5.87 6.95
CA GLN A 579 18.62 -4.97 7.67
C GLN A 579 19.25 -4.38 8.93
N THR A 580 20.18 -5.10 9.56
CA THR A 580 20.80 -4.80 10.85
C THR A 580 21.71 -3.58 10.75
N SER A 581 22.73 -3.65 9.89
CA SER A 581 23.67 -2.56 9.61
C SER A 581 23.17 -1.64 8.49
N SER A 582 22.10 -2.04 7.79
CA SER A 582 21.45 -1.31 6.69
C SER A 582 22.35 -1.06 5.47
N ILE A 583 23.00 -2.14 5.05
CA ILE A 583 23.99 -2.22 3.97
C ILE A 583 23.37 -2.94 2.78
N TYR A 584 23.55 -2.38 1.59
CA TYR A 584 23.12 -2.92 0.31
C TYR A 584 24.33 -3.54 -0.38
N VAL A 585 24.37 -4.87 -0.52
CA VAL A 585 25.46 -5.60 -1.16
C VAL A 585 24.97 -6.17 -2.49
N LEU A 586 25.73 -5.96 -3.56
CA LEU A 586 25.49 -6.55 -4.87
C LEU A 586 26.76 -7.30 -5.30
N ARG A 587 26.62 -8.58 -5.68
CA ARG A 587 27.72 -9.43 -6.14
C ARG A 587 27.56 -9.81 -7.61
N ARG A 588 28.66 -9.76 -8.38
CA ARG A 588 28.72 -10.21 -9.78
C ARG A 588 29.98 -11.03 -10.04
N THR A 589 29.80 -12.19 -10.69
CA THR A 589 30.89 -13.04 -11.15
C THR A 589 31.61 -12.42 -12.35
N LEU A 590 32.94 -12.58 -12.38
CA LEU A 590 33.86 -12.17 -13.42
C LEU A 590 34.61 -13.42 -13.90
N ASP A 591 34.36 -13.87 -15.12
CA ASP A 591 35.16 -14.89 -15.78
C ASP A 591 36.33 -14.22 -16.53
N MET A 592 37.56 -14.59 -16.17
CA MET A 592 38.77 -14.05 -16.76
C MET A 592 39.50 -15.04 -17.68
N SER A 593 38.97 -16.26 -17.86
CA SER A 593 39.61 -17.37 -18.58
C SER A 593 39.85 -17.07 -20.07
N ALA A 594 38.94 -16.33 -20.70
CA ALA A 594 39.01 -15.90 -22.10
C ALA A 594 39.23 -14.37 -22.26
N THR A 595 39.61 -13.67 -21.19
CA THR A 595 39.51 -12.20 -21.08
C THR A 595 40.87 -11.52 -21.29
N PRO A 596 41.18 -10.99 -22.50
CA PRO A 596 42.51 -10.51 -22.85
C PRO A 596 42.92 -9.24 -22.11
N THR A 597 44.19 -9.17 -21.70
CA THR A 597 44.79 -8.05 -20.95
C THR A 597 44.83 -6.72 -21.71
N ALA A 598 44.56 -6.72 -23.03
CA ALA A 598 44.49 -5.53 -23.87
C ALA A 598 43.10 -4.82 -23.86
N LEU A 599 42.11 -5.34 -23.13
CA LEU A 599 40.78 -4.71 -23.00
C LEU A 599 40.86 -3.32 -22.36
N ARG A 600 40.05 -2.38 -22.85
CA ARG A 600 39.92 -1.05 -22.25
C ARG A 600 39.07 -1.17 -20.98
N CYS A 601 39.73 -1.22 -19.83
CA CYS A 601 39.14 -1.36 -18.50
C CYS A 601 37.74 -0.76 -18.32
N VAL A 602 37.54 0.54 -18.61
CA VAL A 602 36.23 1.20 -18.40
C VAL A 602 35.17 0.83 -19.43
N THR A 603 35.56 0.59 -20.69
CA THR A 603 34.63 0.52 -21.83
C THR A 603 34.23 -0.92 -22.17
N ASP A 604 35.18 -1.85 -22.05
CA ASP A 604 35.01 -3.23 -22.53
C ASP A 604 34.86 -4.24 -21.38
N PHE A 605 35.24 -3.87 -20.16
CA PHE A 605 35.25 -4.76 -18.98
C PHE A 605 34.36 -4.25 -17.84
N ALA A 606 34.50 -2.99 -17.43
CA ALA A 606 33.80 -2.47 -16.25
C ALA A 606 32.34 -2.09 -16.50
N LEU A 607 31.92 -1.95 -17.78
CA LEU A 607 30.59 -1.47 -18.14
C LEU A 607 29.49 -2.43 -17.65
N GLY A 608 28.53 -1.91 -16.89
CA GLY A 608 27.47 -2.71 -16.27
C GLY A 608 27.86 -3.46 -14.98
N LEU A 609 29.06 -3.29 -14.41
CA LEU A 609 29.41 -3.85 -13.10
C LEU A 609 28.60 -3.22 -11.95
N PRO A 610 28.39 -3.92 -10.82
CA PRO A 610 27.57 -3.43 -9.70
C PRO A 610 28.07 -2.10 -9.15
N GLY A 611 27.23 -1.06 -9.18
CA GLY A 611 27.58 0.26 -8.65
C GLY A 611 28.55 1.09 -9.51
N LEU A 612 28.94 0.65 -10.72
CA LEU A 612 29.93 1.32 -11.58
C LEU A 612 29.78 2.85 -11.67
N ILE A 613 28.55 3.32 -11.85
CA ILE A 613 28.19 4.73 -11.97
C ILE A 613 28.71 5.58 -10.79
N TYR A 614 28.86 4.99 -9.60
CA TYR A 614 29.34 5.62 -8.37
C TYR A 614 30.84 5.39 -8.09
N TYR A 615 31.58 4.63 -8.91
CA TYR A 615 32.99 4.33 -8.62
C TYR A 615 33.88 5.57 -8.66
N THR A 616 34.77 5.69 -7.67
CA THR A 616 35.83 6.73 -7.66
C THR A 616 37.06 6.32 -8.45
N GLY A 617 38.00 7.26 -8.61
CA GLY A 617 39.30 7.01 -9.23
C GLY A 617 40.08 5.86 -8.59
N ALA A 618 40.07 5.71 -7.25
CA ALA A 618 40.76 4.60 -6.59
C ALA A 618 40.15 3.24 -6.94
N GLN A 619 38.80 3.14 -6.96
CA GLN A 619 38.09 1.90 -7.27
C GLN A 619 38.24 1.49 -8.73
N LEU A 620 38.21 2.46 -9.66
CA LEU A 620 38.54 2.21 -11.07
C LEU A 620 40.00 1.78 -11.23
N ASN A 621 40.96 2.48 -10.61
CA ASN A 621 42.37 2.11 -10.67
C ASN A 621 42.63 0.69 -10.13
N PHE A 622 41.98 0.30 -9.03
CA PHE A 622 42.03 -1.06 -8.49
C PHE A 622 41.56 -2.11 -9.50
N LEU A 623 40.39 -1.91 -10.12
CA LEU A 623 39.86 -2.83 -11.14
C LEU A 623 40.69 -2.87 -12.43
N CYS A 624 41.24 -1.73 -12.86
CA CYS A 624 42.11 -1.69 -14.04
C CYS A 624 43.47 -2.36 -13.77
N ALA A 625 44.03 -2.20 -12.56
CA ALA A 625 45.25 -2.90 -12.15
C ALA A 625 45.04 -4.41 -12.04
N PHE A 626 43.88 -4.87 -11.55
CA PHE A 626 43.48 -6.28 -11.59
C PHE A 626 43.38 -6.81 -13.02
N LEU A 627 42.67 -6.12 -13.92
CA LEU A 627 42.49 -6.55 -15.32
C LEU A 627 43.84 -6.71 -16.06
N ALA A 628 44.74 -5.74 -15.86
CA ALA A 628 46.04 -5.64 -16.51
C ALA A 628 47.16 -6.44 -15.82
N SER A 629 46.89 -7.10 -14.69
CA SER A 629 47.88 -7.93 -14.00
C SER A 629 47.83 -9.38 -14.47
N ASP A 630 49.01 -9.97 -14.72
CA ASP A 630 49.16 -11.41 -14.95
C ASP A 630 49.03 -12.23 -13.64
N ILE A 631 49.09 -11.58 -12.48
CA ILE A 631 49.03 -12.22 -11.14
C ILE A 631 47.69 -11.85 -10.46
N ARG A 632 46.58 -12.06 -11.17
CA ARG A 632 45.21 -11.69 -10.76
C ARG A 632 44.83 -12.19 -9.35
N ARG A 633 45.30 -13.38 -8.96
CA ARG A 633 45.11 -13.96 -7.62
C ARG A 633 45.65 -13.11 -6.46
N ALA A 634 46.59 -12.19 -6.70
CA ALA A 634 47.09 -11.27 -5.66
C ALA A 634 46.04 -10.23 -5.21
N TYR A 635 45.00 -9.98 -6.01
CA TYR A 635 43.93 -9.02 -5.71
C TYR A 635 42.75 -9.62 -4.92
N VAL A 636 42.75 -10.93 -4.68
CA VAL A 636 41.74 -11.59 -3.84
C VAL A 636 41.87 -11.07 -2.40
N ASN A 637 40.74 -10.82 -1.75
CA ASN A 637 40.65 -10.19 -0.42
C ASN A 637 41.29 -8.79 -0.36
N HIS A 638 41.40 -8.12 -1.50
CA HIS A 638 41.75 -6.70 -1.61
C HIS A 638 40.59 -5.92 -2.25
N GLY A 639 40.61 -4.60 -2.09
CA GLY A 639 39.50 -3.73 -2.50
C GLY A 639 39.80 -2.26 -2.25
N ALA A 640 38.80 -1.40 -2.45
CA ALA A 640 38.89 0.04 -2.22
C ALA A 640 37.53 0.64 -1.85
N CYS A 641 37.53 1.64 -0.97
CA CYS A 641 36.35 2.35 -0.49
C CYS A 641 36.33 3.82 -0.92
N HIS A 642 35.15 4.44 -0.82
CA HIS A 642 34.96 5.89 -0.90
C HIS A 642 33.84 6.37 0.02
N VAL A 643 33.81 7.69 0.28
CA VAL A 643 32.71 8.38 0.95
C VAL A 643 31.86 9.13 -0.08
N ASP A 644 30.54 8.98 0.02
CA ASP A 644 29.57 9.75 -0.77
C ASP A 644 29.07 10.94 0.03
N ARG A 645 29.35 12.15 -0.48
CA ARG A 645 28.81 13.41 0.02
C ARG A 645 27.66 13.91 -0.83
N SER A 646 26.81 14.73 -0.23
CA SER A 646 25.84 15.57 -0.94
C SER A 646 25.80 16.94 -0.29
N CYS A 647 26.22 17.96 -1.04
CA CYS A 647 26.47 19.31 -0.54
C CYS A 647 27.40 19.32 0.69
N ALA A 648 28.53 18.60 0.60
CA ALA A 648 29.52 18.43 1.65
C ALA A 648 29.05 17.74 2.96
N LEU A 649 27.84 17.13 2.98
CA LEU A 649 27.39 16.25 4.06
C LEU A 649 27.65 14.78 3.69
N ASP A 650 28.27 13.99 4.59
CA ASP A 650 28.45 12.55 4.40
C ASP A 650 27.09 11.82 4.45
N ILE A 651 26.61 11.35 3.30
CA ILE A 651 25.30 10.69 3.15
C ILE A 651 25.39 9.17 2.98
N GLY A 652 26.57 8.65 2.66
CA GLY A 652 26.88 7.23 2.64
C GLY A 652 28.36 6.98 2.39
N TYR A 653 28.72 5.71 2.30
CA TYR A 653 30.05 5.25 1.88
C TYR A 653 29.91 3.88 1.22
N SER A 654 30.76 3.60 0.24
CA SER A 654 30.72 2.33 -0.49
C SER A 654 32.11 1.75 -0.72
N CYS A 655 32.17 0.42 -0.84
CA CYS A 655 33.42 -0.31 -1.06
C CYS A 655 33.20 -1.37 -2.13
N ILE A 656 34.24 -1.62 -2.93
CA ILE A 656 34.36 -2.81 -3.76
C ILE A 656 35.47 -3.71 -3.23
N TRP A 657 35.32 -5.02 -3.40
CA TRP A 657 36.40 -5.99 -3.20
C TRP A 657 36.26 -7.19 -4.13
N LEU A 658 37.39 -7.84 -4.39
CA LEU A 658 37.45 -9.10 -5.13
C LEU A 658 37.57 -10.28 -4.15
N SER A 659 36.79 -11.31 -4.44
CA SER A 659 36.75 -12.59 -3.73
C SER A 659 36.79 -13.73 -4.75
N GLN A 660 37.10 -14.95 -4.31
CA GLN A 660 37.14 -16.14 -5.15
C GLN A 660 36.52 -17.29 -4.34
N ARG A 661 35.56 -18.03 -4.93
CA ARG A 661 34.97 -19.21 -4.26
C ARG A 661 35.98 -20.36 -4.30
N LYS A 662 35.80 -21.36 -3.43
CA LYS A 662 36.72 -22.49 -3.34
C LYS A 662 36.52 -23.50 -4.47
N GLU A 663 35.29 -23.59 -5.00
CA GLU A 663 34.94 -24.41 -6.17
C GLU A 663 35.15 -23.70 -7.52
N ASP A 664 35.23 -22.36 -7.54
CA ASP A 664 35.42 -21.59 -8.78
C ASP A 664 36.76 -21.94 -9.48
N PRO A 665 36.78 -21.99 -10.83
CA PRO A 665 38.04 -22.05 -11.59
C PRO A 665 39.01 -20.94 -11.20
N PRO A 666 40.34 -21.14 -11.34
CA PRO A 666 41.35 -20.18 -10.84
C PRO A 666 41.32 -18.80 -11.51
N ASP A 667 40.63 -18.68 -12.65
CA ASP A 667 40.41 -17.45 -13.41
C ASP A 667 39.00 -16.85 -13.22
N VAL A 668 38.15 -17.45 -12.38
CA VAL A 668 36.83 -16.92 -12.02
C VAL A 668 36.91 -16.21 -10.65
N TYR A 669 36.34 -15.01 -10.59
CA TYR A 669 36.35 -14.13 -9.41
C TYR A 669 34.95 -13.58 -9.16
N VAL A 670 34.65 -13.17 -7.94
CA VAL A 670 33.40 -12.47 -7.58
C VAL A 670 33.73 -11.07 -7.07
N LEU A 671 33.24 -10.07 -7.81
CA LEU A 671 33.26 -8.67 -7.41
C LEU A 671 32.03 -8.37 -6.56
N SER A 672 32.27 -7.89 -5.34
CA SER A 672 31.22 -7.39 -4.45
C SER A 672 31.28 -5.87 -4.38
N TYR A 673 30.11 -5.21 -4.43
CA TYR A 673 29.91 -3.79 -4.15
C TYR A 673 28.98 -3.67 -2.95
N ALA A 674 29.42 -2.98 -1.88
CA ALA A 674 28.60 -2.72 -0.70
C ALA A 674 28.43 -1.21 -0.47
N TYR A 675 27.18 -0.77 -0.28
CA TYR A 675 26.80 0.62 0.01
C TYR A 675 26.11 0.74 1.36
N THR A 676 26.54 1.71 2.18
CA THR A 676 25.95 2.01 3.50
C THR A 676 25.47 3.45 3.55
N ALA A 677 24.23 3.67 3.97
CA ALA A 677 23.63 5.01 4.08
C ALA A 677 23.82 5.63 5.48
N THR A 678 24.45 6.80 5.58
CA THR A 678 24.72 7.47 6.86
C THR A 678 23.44 8.01 7.50
N ARG A 679 23.11 7.53 8.71
CA ARG A 679 21.81 7.79 9.40
C ARG A 679 21.88 8.86 10.49
N TRP A 680 22.09 10.11 10.06
CA TRP A 680 21.90 11.29 10.90
C TRP A 680 20.42 11.42 11.32
N ASN A 681 20.06 11.10 12.57
CA ASN A 681 18.67 11.17 13.03
C ASN A 681 18.12 12.61 13.04
N ASP A 682 18.97 13.62 13.26
CA ASP A 682 18.58 15.03 13.16
C ASP A 682 18.23 15.42 11.72
N TRP A 683 18.86 14.79 10.72
CA TRP A 683 18.46 14.90 9.31
C TRP A 683 17.14 14.19 9.01
N LEU A 684 16.81 13.11 9.74
CA LEU A 684 15.47 12.49 9.70
C LEU A 684 14.41 13.41 10.35
N TRP A 685 14.75 14.15 11.41
CA TRP A 685 13.90 15.20 11.98
C TRP A 685 13.65 16.36 11.03
N ILE A 686 14.70 16.90 10.42
CA ILE A 686 14.59 17.95 9.40
C ILE A 686 13.68 17.47 8.26
N LYS A 687 13.90 16.26 7.71
CA LYS A 687 13.03 15.69 6.67
C LYS A 687 11.58 15.49 7.10
N LEU A 688 11.31 15.01 8.31
CA LEU A 688 9.94 14.81 8.79
C LEU A 688 9.21 16.15 8.97
N VAL A 689 9.84 17.12 9.60
CA VAL A 689 9.28 18.48 9.78
C VAL A 689 9.05 19.14 8.43
N TYR A 690 9.99 19.01 7.49
CA TYR A 690 9.87 19.53 6.13
C TYR A 690 8.67 18.92 5.37
N ARG A 691 8.49 17.60 5.44
CA ARG A 691 7.34 16.89 4.85
C ARG A 691 6.01 17.31 5.47
N ILE A 692 5.95 17.53 6.79
CA ILE A 692 4.77 18.06 7.47
C ILE A 692 4.45 19.48 6.97
N GLY A 693 5.46 20.35 6.83
CA GLY A 693 5.32 21.70 6.27
C GLY A 693 4.78 21.69 4.84
N ILE A 694 5.37 20.88 3.96
CA ILE A 694 4.90 20.71 2.56
C ILE A 694 3.46 20.17 2.53
N THR A 695 3.14 19.17 3.36
CA THR A 695 1.77 18.62 3.42
C THR A 695 0.76 19.69 3.84
N GLY A 696 1.13 20.55 4.80
CA GLY A 696 0.35 21.72 5.20
C GLY A 696 0.16 22.72 4.06
N LEU A 697 1.23 23.04 3.32
CA LEU A 697 1.20 23.93 2.16
C LEU A 697 0.29 23.39 1.04
N ILE A 698 0.42 22.11 0.68
CA ILE A 698 -0.43 21.44 -0.32
C ILE A 698 -1.90 21.50 0.11
N ALA A 699 -2.22 21.15 1.35
CA ALA A 699 -3.57 21.20 1.87
C ALA A 699 -4.14 22.64 1.89
N GLN A 700 -3.32 23.64 2.24
CA GLN A 700 -3.67 25.05 2.16
C GLN A 700 -3.99 25.48 0.72
N ARG A 701 -3.15 25.13 -0.26
CA ARG A 701 -3.34 25.48 -1.67
C ARG A 701 -4.58 24.81 -2.28
N LEU A 702 -4.78 23.51 -2.03
CA LEU A 702 -5.99 22.78 -2.43
C LEU A 702 -7.26 23.45 -1.87
N TYR A 703 -7.25 23.83 -0.59
CA TYR A 703 -8.39 24.48 0.02
C TYR A 703 -8.61 25.89 -0.54
N SER A 704 -7.57 26.73 -0.62
CA SER A 704 -7.70 28.13 -1.04
C SER A 704 -7.98 28.30 -2.53
N GLY A 705 -7.37 27.46 -3.37
CA GLY A 705 -7.42 27.54 -4.83
C GLY A 705 -8.50 26.66 -5.48
N TYR A 706 -9.09 25.70 -4.75
CA TYR A 706 -10.17 24.86 -5.30
C TYR A 706 -11.38 24.73 -4.38
N PHE A 707 -11.25 24.04 -3.24
CA PHE A 707 -12.43 23.62 -2.46
C PHE A 707 -13.21 24.80 -1.87
N LYS A 708 -12.54 25.93 -1.57
CA LYS A 708 -13.22 27.19 -1.26
C LYS A 708 -14.10 27.64 -2.43
N HIS A 709 -13.55 27.73 -3.64
CA HIS A 709 -14.26 28.19 -4.83
C HIS A 709 -15.42 27.27 -5.25
N VAL A 710 -15.27 25.95 -5.08
CA VAL A 710 -16.35 24.97 -5.28
C VAL A 710 -17.52 25.22 -4.32
N ARG A 711 -17.22 25.39 -3.02
CA ARG A 711 -18.24 25.68 -2.00
C ARG A 711 -18.91 27.05 -2.21
N ASP A 712 -18.14 28.04 -2.63
CA ASP A 712 -18.66 29.38 -2.91
C ASP A 712 -19.59 29.34 -4.15
N LEU A 713 -19.28 28.53 -5.17
CA LEU A 713 -20.16 28.23 -6.32
C LEU A 713 -21.43 27.48 -5.91
N GLU A 714 -21.31 26.42 -5.11
CA GLU A 714 -22.44 25.68 -4.55
C GLU A 714 -23.40 26.63 -3.80
N THR A 715 -22.84 27.58 -3.06
CA THR A 715 -23.60 28.60 -2.34
C THR A 715 -24.35 29.53 -3.30
N ILE A 716 -23.72 30.00 -4.39
CA ILE A 716 -24.37 30.83 -5.41
C ILE A 716 -25.52 30.07 -6.09
N LEU A 717 -25.28 28.85 -6.56
CA LEU A 717 -26.30 28.04 -7.26
C LEU A 717 -27.53 27.77 -6.40
N ARG A 718 -27.35 27.41 -5.12
CA ARG A 718 -28.43 27.18 -4.14
C ARG A 718 -29.27 28.43 -3.83
N SER A 719 -28.74 29.63 -4.03
CA SER A 719 -29.35 30.88 -3.56
C SER A 719 -29.86 31.79 -4.67
N HIS A 720 -29.29 31.70 -5.88
CA HIS A 720 -29.60 32.57 -7.01
C HIS A 720 -29.75 31.82 -8.34
N GLY A 721 -29.58 30.49 -8.35
CA GLY A 721 -29.60 29.67 -9.58
C GLY A 721 -28.38 29.92 -10.47
N HIS A 722 -28.48 29.49 -11.73
CA HIS A 722 -27.40 29.69 -12.72
C HIS A 722 -27.50 31.03 -13.47
N CYS A 723 -28.70 31.58 -13.63
CA CYS A 723 -29.00 32.87 -14.26
C CYS A 723 -30.01 33.67 -13.43
N LEU A 724 -30.13 34.98 -13.70
CA LEU A 724 -31.07 35.87 -13.04
C LEU A 724 -32.53 35.57 -13.43
N GLY A 725 -33.46 35.77 -12.49
CA GLY A 725 -34.91 35.70 -12.75
C GLY A 725 -35.49 34.29 -12.95
N LEU A 726 -34.73 33.23 -12.65
CA LEU A 726 -35.22 31.87 -12.68
C LEU A 726 -36.09 31.58 -11.45
N ASP A 727 -37.24 30.94 -11.65
CA ASP A 727 -38.01 30.35 -10.55
C ASP A 727 -37.23 29.18 -9.94
N ALA A 728 -37.05 29.20 -8.63
CA ALA A 728 -36.26 28.22 -7.90
C ALA A 728 -37.06 26.95 -7.53
N HIS A 729 -38.33 26.85 -7.92
CA HIS A 729 -39.12 25.62 -7.86
C HIS A 729 -39.04 24.74 -9.11
N THR A 730 -38.62 25.29 -10.25
CA THR A 730 -38.59 24.59 -11.55
C THR A 730 -37.20 24.11 -11.97
N TRP A 731 -36.10 24.55 -11.31
CA TRP A 731 -34.72 24.24 -11.71
C TRP A 731 -33.91 23.42 -10.69
N ARG A 732 -33.09 22.48 -11.18
CA ARG A 732 -32.19 21.60 -10.41
C ARG A 732 -30.78 21.55 -11.04
N TYR A 733 -29.74 21.28 -10.23
CA TYR A 733 -28.33 21.53 -10.57
C TYR A 733 -27.35 20.43 -10.12
N GLU A 734 -27.08 19.44 -10.98
CA GLU A 734 -26.01 18.46 -10.67
C GLU A 734 -24.64 19.07 -10.97
N LEU A 735 -23.84 19.30 -9.91
CA LEU A 735 -22.48 19.83 -10.01
C LEU A 735 -21.44 18.70 -9.94
N VAL A 736 -20.88 18.32 -11.09
CA VAL A 736 -19.76 17.37 -11.17
C VAL A 736 -18.43 18.09 -10.99
N LEU A 737 -17.68 17.70 -9.96
CA LEU A 737 -16.38 18.29 -9.63
C LEU A 737 -15.25 17.72 -10.50
N GLY A 738 -14.30 18.58 -10.84
CA GLY A 738 -13.05 18.22 -11.49
C GLY A 738 -11.99 17.69 -10.53
N ASP A 739 -10.85 17.30 -11.10
CA ASP A 739 -9.65 16.88 -10.39
C ASP A 739 -8.73 18.09 -10.11
N PRO A 740 -8.60 18.53 -8.84
CA PRO A 740 -7.81 19.71 -8.47
C PRO A 740 -6.29 19.48 -8.50
N THR A 741 -5.80 18.28 -8.81
CA THR A 741 -4.37 17.95 -8.78
C THR A 741 -3.53 18.98 -9.56
N ALA A 742 -3.97 19.37 -10.76
CA ALA A 742 -3.27 20.33 -11.61
C ALA A 742 -3.06 21.72 -10.96
N ILE A 743 -3.92 22.13 -10.03
CA ILE A 743 -3.82 23.41 -9.29
C ILE A 743 -2.66 23.37 -8.26
N VAL A 744 -2.33 22.18 -7.75
CA VAL A 744 -1.13 21.98 -6.90
C VAL A 744 0.12 21.93 -7.78
N LEU A 745 0.04 21.25 -8.93
CA LEU A 745 1.18 21.06 -9.84
C LEU A 745 1.64 22.35 -10.52
N MET A 746 0.76 23.35 -10.69
CA MET A 746 1.12 24.67 -11.22
C MET A 746 1.75 25.62 -10.18
N ASP A 747 1.77 25.27 -8.88
CA ASP A 747 2.46 26.08 -7.88
C ASP A 747 3.96 25.73 -7.85
N GLY A 748 4.76 26.63 -8.44
CA GLY A 748 6.22 26.50 -8.49
C GLY A 748 6.88 26.35 -7.11
N TRP A 749 6.30 26.87 -6.02
CA TRP A 749 6.84 26.70 -4.67
C TRP A 749 6.57 25.30 -4.11
N VAL A 750 5.40 24.73 -4.40
CA VAL A 750 5.08 23.34 -4.03
C VAL A 750 5.94 22.37 -4.83
N ALA A 751 6.05 22.59 -6.14
CA ALA A 751 6.90 21.79 -7.01
C ALA A 751 8.37 21.87 -6.58
N PHE A 752 8.91 23.08 -6.33
CA PHE A 752 10.27 23.28 -5.82
C PHE A 752 10.50 22.55 -4.48
N ALA A 753 9.59 22.69 -3.52
CA ALA A 753 9.75 22.05 -2.22
C ALA A 753 9.74 20.51 -2.31
N LEU A 754 9.02 19.93 -3.28
CA LEU A 754 9.00 18.49 -3.54
C LEU A 754 10.24 18.00 -4.32
N VAL A 755 10.83 18.85 -5.17
CA VAL A 755 12.19 18.62 -5.72
C VAL A 755 13.21 18.60 -4.58
N VAL A 756 13.15 19.56 -3.64
CA VAL A 756 14.03 19.59 -2.47
C VAL A 756 13.81 18.38 -1.56
N ASP A 757 12.57 17.97 -1.25
CA ASP A 757 12.30 16.74 -0.48
C ASP A 757 12.86 15.46 -1.15
N THR A 758 12.93 15.48 -2.49
CA THR A 758 13.57 14.43 -3.28
C THR A 758 15.10 14.49 -3.09
N TRP A 759 15.73 15.66 -3.26
CA TRP A 759 17.19 15.86 -3.03
C TRP A 759 17.64 15.63 -1.57
N LEU A 760 16.82 15.94 -0.56
CA LEU A 760 17.11 15.57 0.85
C LEU A 760 17.20 14.04 1.05
N SER A 761 16.83 13.25 0.04
CA SER A 761 16.83 11.78 0.01
C SER A 761 17.85 11.19 -0.98
N THR A 762 18.89 11.93 -1.42
CA THR A 762 19.89 11.49 -2.42
C THR A 762 20.39 10.06 -2.24
N ASN A 763 20.83 9.67 -1.04
CA ASN A 763 21.31 8.31 -0.77
C ASN A 763 20.26 7.22 -1.07
N THR A 764 18.98 7.49 -0.77
CA THR A 764 17.88 6.55 -1.05
C THR A 764 17.52 6.53 -2.54
N ILE A 765 17.79 7.62 -3.28
CA ILE A 765 17.61 7.67 -4.73
C ILE A 765 18.74 6.90 -5.42
N GLY A 766 19.99 7.05 -4.97
CA GLY A 766 21.12 6.27 -5.51
C GLY A 766 20.91 4.77 -5.35
N VAL A 767 20.50 4.34 -4.15
CA VAL A 767 20.08 2.95 -3.90
C VAL A 767 18.91 2.54 -4.80
N ALA A 768 17.88 3.36 -4.97
CA ALA A 768 16.74 3.00 -5.83
C ALA A 768 17.11 2.93 -7.33
N ILE A 769 18.06 3.75 -7.80
CA ILE A 769 18.62 3.67 -9.17
C ILE A 769 19.41 2.37 -9.33
N LEU A 770 20.30 2.07 -8.37
CA LEU A 770 21.11 0.86 -8.32
C LEU A 770 20.24 -0.41 -8.40
N LEU A 771 19.23 -0.50 -7.53
CA LEU A 771 18.33 -1.65 -7.46
C LEU A 771 17.36 -1.74 -8.64
N ALA A 772 16.91 -0.62 -9.22
CA ALA A 772 16.10 -0.64 -10.43
C ALA A 772 16.88 -1.00 -11.71
N ALA A 773 18.22 -0.93 -11.68
CA ALA A 773 19.09 -1.24 -12.81
C ALA A 773 19.84 -2.57 -12.69
N GLN A 774 20.07 -3.08 -11.47
CA GLN A 774 21.00 -4.19 -11.20
C GLN A 774 20.52 -5.21 -10.14
N ALA A 775 19.24 -5.25 -9.77
CA ALA A 775 18.69 -6.31 -8.91
C ALA A 775 17.79 -7.27 -9.69
N ASP A 776 18.07 -8.57 -9.58
CA ASP A 776 17.32 -9.65 -10.24
C ASP A 776 15.95 -9.94 -9.58
N ASP A 777 15.75 -9.46 -8.34
CA ASP A 777 14.48 -9.55 -7.62
C ASP A 777 13.47 -8.52 -8.18
N LEU A 778 12.45 -9.04 -8.87
CA LEU A 778 11.35 -8.27 -9.47
C LEU A 778 10.55 -7.43 -8.45
N TRP A 779 10.45 -7.86 -7.19
CA TRP A 779 9.77 -7.11 -6.13
C TRP A 779 10.63 -5.97 -5.61
N VAL A 780 11.93 -6.19 -5.43
CA VAL A 780 12.90 -5.11 -5.10
C VAL A 780 13.00 -4.09 -6.22
N MET A 781 13.02 -4.54 -7.49
CA MET A 781 12.90 -3.66 -8.65
C MET A 781 11.59 -2.87 -8.56
N ALA A 782 10.43 -3.52 -8.43
CA ALA A 782 9.13 -2.84 -8.36
C ALA A 782 9.04 -1.81 -7.21
N LEU A 783 9.55 -2.12 -6.03
CA LEU A 783 9.63 -1.20 -4.89
C LEU A 783 10.50 0.02 -5.21
N SER A 784 11.62 -0.20 -5.90
CA SER A 784 12.54 0.87 -6.35
C SER A 784 11.91 1.75 -7.43
N LEU A 785 11.20 1.17 -8.39
CA LEU A 785 10.41 1.90 -9.39
C LEU A 785 9.33 2.77 -8.73
N VAL A 786 8.62 2.24 -7.73
CA VAL A 786 7.63 2.98 -6.94
C VAL A 786 8.29 4.14 -6.17
N TYR A 787 9.49 3.95 -5.62
CA TYR A 787 10.23 5.03 -4.96
C TYR A 787 10.67 6.12 -5.96
N LEU A 788 11.20 5.72 -7.13
CA LEU A 788 11.63 6.62 -8.20
C LEU A 788 10.47 7.39 -8.85
N SER A 789 9.20 7.01 -8.64
CA SER A 789 8.05 7.82 -9.07
C SER A 789 8.08 9.26 -8.53
N ARG A 790 8.75 9.52 -7.39
CA ARG A 790 8.97 10.88 -6.83
C ARG A 790 9.73 11.81 -7.79
N THR A 791 10.49 11.29 -8.74
CA THR A 791 11.22 12.08 -9.74
C THR A 791 10.31 12.89 -10.67
N VAL A 792 9.01 12.59 -10.71
CA VAL A 792 8.00 13.39 -11.45
C VAL A 792 7.96 14.86 -11.00
N TRP A 793 8.38 15.18 -9.77
CA TRP A 793 8.45 16.57 -9.30
C TRP A 793 9.52 17.39 -10.02
N PHE A 794 10.57 16.77 -10.55
CA PHE A 794 11.54 17.43 -11.43
C PHE A 794 10.87 17.96 -12.70
N ALA A 795 10.03 17.12 -13.33
CA ALA A 795 9.24 17.48 -14.50
C ALA A 795 8.24 18.60 -14.22
N TYR A 796 7.49 18.55 -13.10
CA TYR A 796 6.54 19.61 -12.76
C TYR A 796 7.21 20.94 -12.39
N PHE A 797 8.32 20.92 -11.64
CA PHE A 797 9.08 22.13 -11.33
C PHE A 797 9.65 22.77 -12.58
N ALA A 798 10.21 21.98 -13.51
CA ALA A 798 10.69 22.48 -14.79
C ALA A 798 9.58 23.07 -15.66
N LEU A 799 8.39 22.44 -15.70
CA LEU A 799 7.21 22.99 -16.37
C LEU A 799 6.76 24.33 -15.73
N CYS A 800 6.88 24.51 -14.41
CA CYS A 800 6.61 25.78 -13.74
C CYS A 800 7.66 26.86 -14.04
N ALA A 801 8.95 26.50 -14.01
CA ALA A 801 10.04 27.40 -14.35
C ALA A 801 9.96 27.88 -15.81
N VAL A 802 9.68 26.96 -16.74
CA VAL A 802 9.47 27.28 -18.16
C VAL A 802 8.18 28.06 -18.38
N ALA A 803 7.09 27.81 -17.64
CA ALA A 803 5.91 28.68 -17.67
C ALA A 803 6.24 30.13 -17.33
N HIS A 804 7.04 30.35 -16.27
CA HIS A 804 7.48 31.69 -15.89
C HIS A 804 8.41 32.33 -16.93
N ALA A 805 9.34 31.56 -17.52
CA ALA A 805 10.23 32.05 -18.58
C ALA A 805 9.46 32.42 -19.86
N LEU A 806 8.55 31.56 -20.33
CA LEU A 806 7.66 31.82 -21.47
C LEU A 806 6.82 33.08 -21.25
N LYS A 807 6.29 33.27 -20.04
CA LYS A 807 5.58 34.50 -19.64
C LYS A 807 6.47 35.74 -19.69
N LYS A 808 7.66 35.65 -19.10
CA LYS A 808 8.64 36.76 -19.05
C LYS A 808 9.09 37.21 -20.45
N TRP A 809 9.20 36.29 -21.39
CA TRP A 809 9.62 36.55 -22.77
C TRP A 809 8.47 36.66 -23.79
N ARG A 810 7.21 36.50 -23.37
CA ARG A 810 5.99 36.50 -24.22
C ARG A 810 6.00 35.42 -25.32
N CYS A 811 6.64 34.29 -25.02
CA CYS A 811 6.87 33.17 -25.94
C CYS A 811 5.88 32.01 -25.75
N GLU A 812 4.74 32.20 -25.05
CA GLU A 812 3.81 31.11 -24.69
C GLU A 812 3.27 30.31 -25.90
N HIS A 813 3.34 30.88 -27.10
CA HIS A 813 2.93 30.26 -28.37
C HIS A 813 3.95 29.24 -28.93
N ALA A 814 5.13 29.13 -28.31
CA ALA A 814 6.18 28.19 -28.66
C ALA A 814 6.10 26.87 -27.87
N PHE A 815 5.14 26.74 -26.94
CA PHE A 815 5.00 25.57 -26.07
C PHE A 815 3.56 25.02 -26.10
N CYS A 816 3.42 23.69 -26.20
CA CYS A 816 2.16 22.98 -26.09
C CYS A 816 1.95 22.49 -24.66
N GLU A 817 0.76 22.75 -24.08
CA GLU A 817 0.44 22.29 -22.72
C GLU A 817 0.42 20.76 -22.62
N VAL A 818 0.91 20.22 -21.49
CA VAL A 818 0.98 18.78 -21.25
C VAL A 818 -0.10 18.35 -20.25
N ASP A 819 -0.68 17.16 -20.46
CA ASP A 819 -1.58 16.51 -19.51
C ASP A 819 -0.75 16.01 -18.31
N PRO A 820 -1.03 16.43 -17.05
CA PRO A 820 -0.23 16.01 -15.91
C PRO A 820 -0.18 14.50 -15.71
N THR A 821 -1.26 13.78 -16.05
CA THR A 821 -1.32 12.33 -15.92
C THR A 821 -0.37 11.66 -16.92
N LEU A 822 -0.26 12.22 -18.14
CA LEU A 822 0.70 11.74 -19.13
C LEU A 822 2.14 12.06 -18.72
N VAL A 823 2.41 13.19 -18.08
CA VAL A 823 3.74 13.48 -17.50
C VAL A 823 4.10 12.44 -16.43
N ALA A 824 3.18 12.14 -15.51
CA ALA A 824 3.40 11.13 -14.48
C ALA A 824 3.69 9.73 -15.06
N ILE A 825 2.90 9.28 -16.02
CA ILE A 825 3.10 7.98 -16.69
C ILE A 825 4.43 7.98 -17.47
N ALA A 826 4.72 9.04 -18.23
CA ALA A 826 5.93 9.13 -19.04
C ALA A 826 7.20 9.16 -18.19
N VAL A 827 7.22 9.90 -17.07
CA VAL A 827 8.36 9.91 -16.14
C VAL A 827 8.50 8.58 -15.40
N ALA A 828 7.40 7.93 -15.01
CA ALA A 828 7.44 6.60 -14.39
C ALA A 828 8.00 5.50 -15.31
N ILE A 829 8.00 5.70 -16.63
CA ILE A 829 8.63 4.80 -17.62
C ILE A 829 10.06 5.28 -17.98
N TYR A 830 10.25 6.59 -18.13
CA TYR A 830 11.52 7.17 -18.58
C TYR A 830 12.59 7.20 -17.49
N GLY A 831 12.26 7.48 -16.22
CA GLY A 831 13.22 7.45 -15.11
C GLY A 831 13.92 6.10 -14.95
N PRO A 832 13.19 4.97 -14.97
CA PRO A 832 13.79 3.63 -14.98
C PRO A 832 14.66 3.35 -16.21
N LEU A 833 14.19 3.69 -17.41
CA LEU A 833 14.97 3.52 -18.65
C LEU A 833 16.26 4.35 -18.61
N LEU A 834 16.18 5.59 -18.12
CA LEU A 834 17.33 6.47 -17.91
C LEU A 834 18.29 5.92 -16.85
N SER A 835 17.77 5.28 -15.80
CA SER A 835 18.57 4.64 -14.75
C SER A 835 19.39 3.46 -15.31
N GLN A 836 18.76 2.60 -16.13
CA GLN A 836 19.48 1.52 -16.83
C GLN A 836 20.50 2.07 -17.84
N LEU A 837 20.12 3.04 -18.67
CA LEU A 837 21.05 3.70 -19.60
C LEU A 837 22.24 4.36 -18.88
N SER A 838 22.05 4.87 -17.66
CA SER A 838 23.13 5.45 -16.84
C SER A 838 24.16 4.43 -16.33
N VAL A 839 23.88 3.13 -16.44
CA VAL A 839 24.76 2.01 -16.04
C VAL A 839 25.43 1.34 -17.25
N PHE A 840 24.73 1.28 -18.39
CA PHE A 840 25.18 0.58 -19.60
C PHE A 840 25.69 1.48 -20.74
N VAL A 841 25.77 2.80 -20.55
CA VAL A 841 26.25 3.74 -21.59
C VAL A 841 27.51 4.47 -21.12
N GLU A 842 28.64 4.12 -21.74
CA GLU A 842 29.99 4.57 -21.36
C GLU A 842 30.13 6.10 -21.20
N TRP A 843 29.67 6.89 -22.18
CA TRP A 843 29.81 8.35 -22.13
C TRP A 843 29.04 8.96 -20.96
N LEU A 844 27.92 8.34 -20.57
CA LEU A 844 27.05 8.79 -19.49
C LEU A 844 27.66 8.42 -18.13
N VAL A 845 28.23 7.21 -18.01
CA VAL A 845 29.03 6.80 -16.85
C VAL A 845 30.20 7.75 -16.62
N ARG A 846 31.01 8.03 -17.66
CA ARG A 846 32.13 9.00 -17.58
C ARG A 846 31.66 10.41 -17.18
N LEU A 847 30.48 10.83 -17.64
CA LEU A 847 29.91 12.14 -17.29
C LEU A 847 29.46 12.18 -15.82
N TYR A 848 28.89 11.11 -15.27
CA TYR A 848 28.61 11.00 -13.84
C TYR A 848 29.90 11.02 -13.01
N HIS A 849 30.93 10.24 -13.38
CA HIS A 849 32.24 10.28 -12.70
C HIS A 849 32.85 11.68 -12.70
N TRP A 850 32.84 12.37 -13.85
CA TRP A 850 33.33 13.75 -13.95
C TRP A 850 32.53 14.72 -13.06
N LEU A 851 31.20 14.60 -13.05
CA LEU A 851 30.33 15.41 -12.19
C LEU A 851 30.59 15.17 -10.70
N PHE A 852 30.78 13.92 -10.29
CA PHE A 852 30.99 13.55 -8.89
C PHE A 852 32.34 14.04 -8.33
N VAL A 853 33.39 14.17 -9.15
CA VAL A 853 34.67 14.75 -8.73
C VAL A 853 34.80 16.26 -9.01
N ALA A 854 33.83 16.89 -9.67
CA ALA A 854 33.93 18.28 -10.13
C ALA A 854 34.11 19.31 -8.99
N PHE A 855 33.54 19.03 -7.82
CA PHE A 855 33.58 19.92 -6.63
C PHE A 855 34.35 19.33 -5.45
N VAL A 856 35.04 18.20 -5.65
CA VAL A 856 35.84 17.52 -4.63
C VAL A 856 37.27 18.10 -4.60
N PRO A 857 37.91 18.31 -3.43
CA PRO A 857 39.31 18.73 -3.32
C PRO A 857 40.28 17.78 -4.04
N ASN A 858 41.34 18.28 -4.68
CA ASN A 858 42.23 17.48 -5.54
C ASN A 858 42.88 16.30 -4.82
N ASP A 859 43.19 16.48 -3.54
CA ASP A 859 43.71 15.51 -2.58
C ASP A 859 42.69 14.41 -2.21
N ALA A 860 41.39 14.70 -2.29
CA ALA A 860 40.30 13.78 -1.96
C ALA A 860 39.68 13.05 -3.17
N LYS A 861 39.90 13.52 -4.41
CA LYS A 861 39.28 12.99 -5.65
C LYS A 861 39.46 11.49 -5.93
N ALA A 862 40.41 10.83 -5.29
CA ALA A 862 40.58 9.39 -5.39
C ALA A 862 39.53 8.60 -4.57
N HIS A 863 39.00 9.18 -3.49
CA HIS A 863 38.26 8.49 -2.43
C HIS A 863 36.95 9.19 -1.98
N GLU A 864 36.55 10.29 -2.63
CA GLU A 864 35.30 11.00 -2.34
C GLU A 864 34.50 11.33 -3.60
N ASN A 865 33.19 11.15 -3.52
CA ASN A 865 32.20 11.62 -4.49
C ASN A 865 31.37 12.76 -3.89
N GLU A 866 31.01 13.77 -4.68
CA GLU A 866 29.95 14.73 -4.37
C GLU A 866 28.75 14.46 -5.30
N LEU A 867 27.68 13.86 -4.78
CA LEU A 867 26.54 13.36 -5.56
C LEU A 867 25.54 14.44 -5.99
N GLY A 868 25.61 15.66 -5.43
CA GLY A 868 24.74 16.79 -5.77
C GLY A 868 24.73 17.15 -7.28
N PRO A 869 25.90 17.34 -7.94
CA PRO A 869 26.02 17.52 -9.38
C PRO A 869 25.35 16.43 -10.23
N GLY A 870 25.48 15.14 -9.86
CA GLY A 870 24.78 14.06 -10.57
C GLY A 870 23.27 14.09 -10.34
N CYS A 871 22.81 14.45 -9.13
CA CYS A 871 21.40 14.71 -8.86
C CYS A 871 20.86 15.90 -9.68
N ALA A 872 21.67 16.93 -9.90
CA ALA A 872 21.34 18.05 -10.79
C ALA A 872 21.19 17.58 -12.24
N MET A 873 22.12 16.77 -12.76
CA MET A 873 22.01 16.22 -14.11
C MET A 873 20.78 15.31 -14.27
N TYR A 874 20.54 14.38 -13.34
CA TYR A 874 19.38 13.49 -13.37
C TYR A 874 18.05 14.27 -13.27
N THR A 875 18.02 15.33 -12.44
CA THR A 875 16.89 16.29 -12.38
C THR A 875 16.65 16.95 -13.74
N LEU A 876 17.71 17.43 -14.41
CA LEU A 876 17.63 18.07 -15.73
C LEU A 876 17.20 17.08 -16.83
N MET A 877 17.67 15.83 -16.79
CA MET A 877 17.30 14.78 -17.74
C MET A 877 15.81 14.42 -17.63
N VAL A 878 15.31 14.15 -16.43
CA VAL A 878 13.88 13.89 -16.20
C VAL A 878 13.02 15.12 -16.53
N ALA A 879 13.52 16.32 -16.23
CA ALA A 879 12.88 17.58 -16.63
C ALA A 879 12.82 17.79 -18.14
N SER A 880 13.80 17.27 -18.91
CA SER A 880 13.87 17.49 -20.36
C SER A 880 12.70 16.85 -21.12
N LEU A 881 12.22 15.69 -20.70
CA LEU A 881 11.18 14.91 -21.38
C LEU A 881 9.88 15.70 -21.68
N PRO A 882 9.18 16.29 -20.69
CA PRO A 882 7.97 17.07 -20.95
C PRO A 882 8.26 18.40 -21.66
N LEU A 883 9.47 18.96 -21.51
CA LEU A 883 9.87 20.20 -22.18
C LEU A 883 10.12 19.97 -23.67
N LEU A 884 10.83 18.90 -24.03
CA LEU A 884 11.02 18.46 -25.41
C LEU A 884 9.68 18.14 -26.09
N TYR A 885 8.79 17.42 -25.40
CA TYR A 885 7.42 17.20 -25.90
C TYR A 885 6.67 18.52 -26.15
N GLY A 886 6.68 19.43 -25.17
CA GLY A 886 5.99 20.72 -25.26
C GLY A 886 6.55 21.65 -26.34
N LEU A 887 7.86 21.65 -26.57
CA LEU A 887 8.53 22.47 -27.60
C LEU A 887 8.47 21.84 -29.01
N ALA A 888 8.47 20.50 -29.13
CA ALA A 888 8.41 19.82 -30.42
C ALA A 888 6.98 19.75 -31.00
N GLN A 889 5.96 19.72 -30.15
CA GLN A 889 4.55 19.67 -30.58
C GLN A 889 4.15 20.85 -31.50
N PRO A 890 4.42 22.13 -31.20
CA PRO A 890 4.03 23.24 -32.06
C PRO A 890 4.59 23.20 -33.50
N PRO A 891 5.90 22.97 -33.76
CA PRO A 891 6.40 22.85 -35.14
C PRO A 891 5.87 21.60 -35.85
N TRP A 892 5.77 20.44 -35.18
CA TRP A 892 5.14 19.24 -35.77
C TRP A 892 3.66 19.46 -36.10
N ALA A 893 2.92 20.12 -35.21
CA ALA A 893 1.52 20.47 -35.43
C ALA A 893 1.36 21.41 -36.63
N ARG A 894 2.19 22.45 -36.75
CA ARG A 894 2.21 23.38 -37.92
C ARG A 894 2.53 22.64 -39.23
N HIS A 895 3.44 21.66 -39.20
CA HIS A 895 3.72 20.80 -40.36
C HIS A 895 2.51 19.91 -40.71
N ARG A 896 1.87 19.31 -39.70
CA ARG A 896 0.72 18.40 -39.87
C ARG A 896 -0.59 19.12 -40.23
N THR A 897 -0.78 20.38 -39.82
CA THR A 897 -1.91 21.21 -40.27
C THR A 897 -1.70 21.74 -41.69
N ARG A 898 -0.47 22.09 -42.09
CA ARG A 898 -0.16 22.34 -43.52
C ARG A 898 -0.54 21.15 -44.42
N TRP A 899 -0.37 19.91 -43.93
CA TRP A 899 -0.87 18.71 -44.60
C TRP A 899 -2.40 18.56 -44.53
N ARG A 900 -3.02 18.72 -43.34
CA ARG A 900 -4.47 18.51 -43.16
C ARG A 900 -5.37 19.59 -43.79
N HIS A 901 -4.89 20.81 -44.00
CA HIS A 901 -5.64 21.87 -44.67
C HIS A 901 -5.92 21.58 -46.16
N LYS A 902 -5.35 20.53 -46.76
CA LYS A 902 -5.78 20.00 -48.07
C LYS A 902 -7.02 19.10 -48.02
N VAL A 903 -7.52 18.72 -46.84
CA VAL A 903 -8.56 17.67 -46.70
C VAL A 903 -9.75 18.05 -45.81
N ALA A 904 -9.60 18.99 -44.85
CA ALA A 904 -10.73 19.44 -44.04
C ALA A 904 -10.61 20.91 -43.57
N PRO A 905 -11.73 21.66 -43.52
CA PRO A 905 -11.84 22.87 -42.71
C PRO A 905 -11.67 22.57 -41.22
N ALA A 906 -11.41 23.61 -40.42
CA ALA A 906 -11.42 23.52 -38.96
C ALA A 906 -12.86 23.45 -38.43
N VAL A 907 -13.51 22.29 -38.57
CA VAL A 907 -14.84 22.02 -38.01
C VAL A 907 -14.78 22.21 -36.49
N LEU A 908 -15.80 22.91 -35.94
CA LEU A 908 -15.90 23.35 -34.55
C LEU A 908 -15.35 22.33 -33.55
N GLN A 909 -14.25 22.68 -32.88
CA GLN A 909 -13.80 21.95 -31.71
C GLN A 909 -14.63 22.39 -30.51
N ASP A 910 -15.53 21.52 -30.06
CA ASP A 910 -16.39 21.78 -28.89
C ASP A 910 -15.56 21.80 -27.59
N TYR A 911 -15.31 23.02 -27.09
CA TYR A 911 -14.61 23.27 -25.83
C TYR A 911 -15.49 23.01 -24.59
N ALA A 912 -16.82 23.07 -24.72
CA ALA A 912 -17.77 22.77 -23.65
C ALA A 912 -17.86 21.26 -23.38
N SER A 913 -17.54 20.43 -24.38
CA SER A 913 -17.60 18.96 -24.28
C SER A 913 -16.87 18.39 -23.06
N PRO A 914 -17.51 17.51 -22.26
CA PRO A 914 -16.83 16.70 -21.25
C PRO A 914 -15.72 15.79 -21.81
N LEU A 915 -15.70 15.55 -23.12
CA LEU A 915 -14.63 14.82 -23.81
C LEU A 915 -13.42 15.71 -24.13
N TYR A 916 -13.53 17.04 -24.09
CA TYR A 916 -12.40 17.97 -24.25
C TYR A 916 -11.61 18.12 -22.93
N ASN A 917 -11.08 16.99 -22.42
CA ASN A 917 -10.51 16.89 -21.08
C ASN A 917 -9.21 16.06 -21.04
N SER A 918 -8.57 16.01 -19.86
CA SER A 918 -7.42 15.12 -19.60
C SER A 918 -7.75 13.66 -19.91
N ILE A 919 -6.74 12.81 -20.14
CA ILE A 919 -6.95 11.38 -20.42
C ILE A 919 -7.64 10.67 -19.24
N LYS A 920 -7.25 11.01 -18.01
CA LYS A 920 -7.87 10.53 -16.76
C LYS A 920 -9.36 10.89 -16.69
N SER A 921 -9.71 12.16 -16.89
CA SER A 921 -11.10 12.60 -16.85
C SER A 921 -11.93 12.06 -18.01
N ARG A 922 -11.35 11.92 -19.22
CA ARG A 922 -12.03 11.26 -20.37
C ARG A 922 -12.37 9.80 -20.09
N LEU A 923 -11.48 9.05 -19.43
CA LEU A 923 -11.78 7.66 -19.02
C LEU A 923 -12.90 7.64 -17.96
N LEU A 924 -12.86 8.53 -16.97
CA LEU A 924 -13.91 8.63 -15.94
C LEU A 924 -15.28 9.04 -16.53
N VAL A 925 -15.31 9.97 -17.50
CA VAL A 925 -16.52 10.35 -18.26
C VAL A 925 -17.13 9.15 -19.01
N ARG A 926 -16.33 8.19 -19.49
CA ARG A 926 -16.85 6.97 -20.13
C ARG A 926 -17.61 6.03 -19.19
N PHE A 927 -17.47 6.19 -17.87
CA PHE A 927 -18.25 5.45 -16.87
C PHE A 927 -19.39 6.28 -16.22
N LEU A 928 -19.50 7.58 -16.52
CA LEU A 928 -20.56 8.45 -16.02
C LEU A 928 -21.62 8.72 -17.09
N SER A 929 -22.73 7.97 -17.04
CA SER A 929 -23.85 8.07 -17.97
C SER A 929 -24.51 9.46 -18.01
N THR A 930 -24.57 10.19 -16.88
CA THR A 930 -25.13 11.55 -16.82
C THR A 930 -24.35 12.55 -17.69
N LEU A 931 -23.02 12.42 -17.74
CA LEU A 931 -22.18 13.24 -18.61
C LEU A 931 -22.31 12.86 -20.09
N GLN A 932 -22.70 11.62 -20.39
CA GLN A 932 -22.94 11.12 -21.76
C GLN A 932 -24.34 11.43 -22.30
N ALA A 933 -25.34 11.60 -21.44
CA ALA A 933 -26.71 11.91 -21.86
C ALA A 933 -26.75 13.15 -22.79
N PRO A 934 -27.44 13.11 -23.94
CA PRO A 934 -27.57 14.27 -24.81
C PRO A 934 -28.33 15.38 -24.09
N ALA A 935 -27.85 16.61 -24.22
CA ALA A 935 -28.52 17.80 -23.69
C ALA A 935 -28.81 18.77 -24.85
N PRO A 936 -29.96 19.46 -24.87
CA PRO A 936 -30.32 20.41 -25.93
C PRO A 936 -29.31 21.55 -26.15
N ARG A 937 -28.54 21.91 -25.11
CA ARG A 937 -27.63 23.07 -25.13
C ARG A 937 -26.37 22.80 -24.31
N ALA A 938 -25.20 22.98 -24.92
CA ALA A 938 -23.90 22.88 -24.25
C ALA A 938 -23.21 24.25 -24.29
N GLU A 939 -22.70 24.71 -23.15
CA GLU A 939 -22.16 26.07 -23.00
C GLU A 939 -20.85 26.09 -22.21
N GLY A 940 -20.07 27.14 -22.46
CA GLY A 940 -18.81 27.39 -21.76
C GLY A 940 -17.58 26.76 -22.39
N GLY A 941 -16.47 26.83 -21.66
CA GLY A 941 -15.14 26.59 -22.23
C GLY A 941 -14.65 27.75 -23.11
N SER A 942 -15.26 28.93 -22.99
CA SER A 942 -14.86 30.16 -23.70
C SER A 942 -13.38 30.51 -23.47
N VAL A 943 -12.90 30.21 -22.25
CA VAL A 943 -11.53 30.34 -21.79
C VAL A 943 -10.57 29.50 -22.67
N TYR A 944 -10.97 28.29 -23.06
CA TYR A 944 -10.15 27.43 -23.93
C TYR A 944 -10.22 27.86 -25.40
N ALA A 945 -11.36 28.38 -25.86
CA ALA A 945 -11.43 29.03 -27.18
C ALA A 945 -10.49 30.25 -27.26
N LEU A 946 -10.43 31.07 -26.20
CA LEU A 946 -9.46 32.17 -26.09
C LEU A 946 -8.01 31.68 -26.04
N PHE A 947 -7.72 30.62 -25.28
CA PHE A 947 -6.38 30.02 -25.21
C PHE A 947 -5.92 29.43 -26.55
N ALA A 948 -6.85 28.94 -27.38
CA ALA A 948 -6.58 28.44 -28.73
C ALA A 948 -6.35 29.59 -29.72
N ALA A 949 -7.08 30.71 -29.57
CA ALA A 949 -6.89 31.92 -30.37
C ALA A 949 -5.57 32.64 -30.03
N ASN A 950 -5.20 32.72 -28.75
CA ASN A 950 -3.94 33.30 -28.29
C ASN A 950 -3.49 32.71 -26.94
N SER A 951 -2.35 32.02 -26.94
CA SER A 951 -1.78 31.36 -25.76
C SER A 951 -1.33 32.31 -24.65
N ARG A 952 -1.14 33.62 -24.93
CA ARG A 952 -0.79 34.63 -23.91
C ARG A 952 -1.86 34.77 -22.82
N TYR A 953 -3.08 34.33 -23.07
CA TYR A 953 -4.16 34.33 -22.07
C TYR A 953 -4.08 33.18 -21.06
N LYS A 954 -3.25 32.15 -21.26
CA LYS A 954 -3.04 31.10 -20.25
C LYS A 954 -2.26 31.65 -19.06
N ASN A 955 -2.72 31.42 -17.83
CA ASN A 955 -1.94 31.72 -16.63
C ASN A 955 -0.72 30.78 -16.52
N CYS A 956 -0.92 29.47 -16.70
CA CYS A 956 0.14 28.49 -16.89
C CYS A 956 0.10 27.94 -18.34
N PRO A 957 1.07 28.26 -19.22
CA PRO A 957 1.06 27.77 -20.59
C PRO A 957 1.54 26.32 -20.76
N THR A 958 2.21 25.74 -19.75
CA THR A 958 2.89 24.44 -19.82
C THR A 958 2.09 23.27 -19.26
N ILE A 959 1.24 23.50 -18.26
CA ILE A 959 0.45 22.47 -17.55
C ILE A 959 -1.04 22.64 -17.88
N SER A 960 -1.71 21.57 -18.33
CA SER A 960 -3.14 21.63 -18.64
C SER A 960 -4.01 21.65 -17.37
N LEU A 961 -4.82 22.69 -17.22
CA LEU A 961 -5.78 22.84 -16.12
C LEU A 961 -7.16 22.23 -16.41
N ARG A 962 -7.39 21.71 -17.63
CA ARG A 962 -8.68 21.16 -18.11
C ARG A 962 -9.30 20.11 -17.18
N SER A 963 -8.51 19.39 -16.39
CA SER A 963 -9.04 18.40 -15.45
C SER A 963 -9.78 19.00 -14.26
N ALA A 964 -9.49 20.25 -13.87
CA ALA A 964 -10.02 20.89 -12.66
C ALA A 964 -11.39 21.57 -12.87
N ASP A 965 -11.79 21.81 -14.12
CA ASP A 965 -13.09 22.41 -14.45
C ASP A 965 -14.24 21.58 -13.88
N CYS A 966 -15.31 22.25 -13.45
CA CYS A 966 -16.54 21.60 -13.03
C CYS A 966 -17.54 21.55 -14.19
N PHE A 967 -18.41 20.55 -14.19
CA PHE A 967 -19.54 20.47 -15.14
C PHE A 967 -20.84 20.62 -14.36
N LEU A 968 -21.60 21.66 -14.70
CA LEU A 968 -22.92 21.93 -14.14
C LEU A 968 -23.99 21.41 -15.12
N LEU A 969 -24.87 20.55 -14.64
CA LEU A 969 -25.99 20.01 -15.41
C LEU A 969 -27.28 20.69 -14.93
N CYS A 970 -27.88 21.52 -15.79
CA CYS A 970 -29.08 22.29 -15.47
C CYS A 970 -30.32 21.55 -15.95
N TYR A 971 -31.12 21.09 -14.98
CA TYR A 971 -32.41 20.45 -15.20
C TYR A 971 -33.53 21.47 -14.99
N HIS A 972 -34.55 21.43 -15.85
CA HIS A 972 -35.79 22.19 -15.73
C HIS A 972 -36.96 21.21 -15.79
N ASN A 973 -37.82 21.20 -14.76
CA ASN A 973 -38.88 20.20 -14.58
C ASN A 973 -38.36 18.76 -14.72
N GLU A 974 -37.23 18.46 -14.05
CA GLU A 974 -36.45 17.20 -14.11
C GLU A 974 -35.93 16.78 -15.51
N ALA A 975 -36.19 17.54 -16.58
CA ALA A 975 -35.58 17.34 -17.90
C ALA A 975 -34.24 18.08 -18.00
N LEU A 976 -33.20 17.43 -18.52
CA LEU A 976 -31.89 18.05 -18.71
C LEU A 976 -31.91 19.02 -19.88
N VAL A 977 -31.82 20.33 -19.60
CA VAL A 977 -31.93 21.40 -20.63
C VAL A 977 -30.57 21.92 -21.06
N SER A 978 -29.61 22.09 -20.15
CA SER A 978 -28.26 22.53 -20.53
C SER A 978 -27.13 21.90 -19.71
N LYS A 979 -25.93 21.88 -20.30
CA LYS A 979 -24.66 21.52 -19.66
C LYS A 979 -23.70 22.70 -19.76
N MET A 980 -23.13 23.14 -18.64
CA MET A 980 -22.20 24.26 -18.59
C MET A 980 -20.83 23.80 -18.07
N ARG A 981 -19.78 24.08 -18.85
CA ARG A 981 -18.38 23.89 -18.41
C ARG A 981 -17.92 25.12 -17.64
N LEU A 982 -17.69 24.95 -16.34
CA LEU A 982 -17.23 26.01 -15.43
C LEU A 982 -15.72 25.91 -15.23
N SER A 983 -15.00 26.87 -15.80
CA SER A 983 -13.54 27.01 -15.70
C SER A 983 -13.19 27.99 -14.58
N LEU A 984 -12.12 27.75 -13.80
CA LEU A 984 -11.68 28.73 -12.81
C LEU A 984 -11.08 29.96 -13.50
N LEU A 985 -11.51 31.17 -13.09
CA LEU A 985 -10.96 32.42 -13.61
C LEU A 985 -9.46 32.59 -13.28
N GLY A 986 -8.97 31.88 -12.26
CA GLY A 986 -7.54 31.78 -11.95
C GLY A 986 -6.69 31.03 -13.00
N SER A 987 -7.31 30.41 -14.02
CA SER A 987 -6.60 29.87 -15.18
C SER A 987 -6.28 30.93 -16.25
N LEU A 988 -6.96 32.08 -16.21
CA LEU A 988 -6.88 33.15 -17.21
C LEU A 988 -5.93 34.28 -16.77
N ASP A 989 -4.86 34.49 -17.53
CA ASP A 989 -4.05 35.70 -17.44
C ASP A 989 -4.76 36.85 -18.15
N ARG A 990 -5.19 37.83 -17.36
CA ARG A 990 -5.91 39.01 -17.85
C ARG A 990 -5.04 40.05 -18.55
N ASN A 991 -3.71 39.86 -18.63
CA ASN A 991 -2.76 40.70 -19.40
C ASN A 991 -2.93 42.23 -19.17
N LEU A 992 -3.29 42.66 -17.96
CA LEU A 992 -3.78 44.04 -17.70
C LEU A 992 -2.75 45.15 -17.98
N GLY A 993 -1.46 44.83 -18.03
CA GLY A 993 -0.39 45.76 -18.40
C GLY A 993 -0.12 45.86 -19.92
N ASP A 994 -0.83 45.10 -20.75
CA ASP A 994 -0.75 45.15 -22.22
C ASP A 994 -2.11 45.61 -22.78
N PRO A 995 -2.28 46.89 -23.18
CA PRO A 995 -3.59 47.41 -23.54
C PRO A 995 -4.21 46.73 -24.76
N THR A 996 -3.42 46.03 -25.57
CA THR A 996 -3.89 45.27 -26.74
C THR A 996 -4.50 43.91 -26.38
N LEU A 997 -4.21 43.39 -25.17
CA LEU A 997 -4.69 42.10 -24.66
C LEU A 997 -5.35 42.20 -23.28
N ALA A 998 -5.51 43.40 -22.72
CA ALA A 998 -6.03 43.59 -21.37
C ALA A 998 -7.50 43.13 -21.28
N VAL A 999 -7.75 42.03 -20.59
CA VAL A 999 -9.11 41.48 -20.38
C VAL A 999 -9.86 42.32 -19.34
N ARG A 1000 -10.43 43.42 -19.82
CA ARG A 1000 -11.15 44.41 -19.00
C ARG A 1000 -12.50 43.86 -18.54
N ILE A 1001 -13.02 44.45 -17.46
CA ILE A 1001 -14.39 44.20 -17.01
C ILE A 1001 -15.31 45.04 -17.89
N ALA A 1002 -16.36 44.44 -18.45
CA ALA A 1002 -17.37 45.17 -19.22
C ALA A 1002 -18.24 46.03 -18.28
N SER A 1003 -18.78 47.14 -18.80
CA SER A 1003 -19.85 47.89 -18.14
C SER A 1003 -21.18 47.13 -18.07
N VAL A 1004 -21.33 46.11 -18.93
CA VAL A 1004 -22.50 45.23 -18.97
C VAL A 1004 -22.29 44.05 -18.01
N VAL A 1005 -23.28 43.82 -17.14
CA VAL A 1005 -23.33 42.70 -16.18
C VAL A 1005 -23.53 41.37 -16.93
N ALA A 1006 -23.06 40.26 -16.37
CA ALA A 1006 -23.31 38.92 -16.89
C ALA A 1006 -24.82 38.58 -16.79
N THR A 1007 -25.34 37.76 -17.72
CA THR A 1007 -26.72 37.24 -17.64
C THR A 1007 -26.80 36.01 -16.73
N SER A 1008 -25.70 35.28 -16.61
CA SER A 1008 -25.46 34.23 -15.62
C SER A 1008 -24.93 34.77 -14.28
N ASN A 1009 -24.99 33.94 -13.24
CA ASN A 1009 -24.35 34.21 -11.93
C ASN A 1009 -22.85 33.84 -11.92
N MET A 1010 -22.26 33.60 -13.09
CA MET A 1010 -20.84 33.31 -13.31
C MET A 1010 -20.20 34.43 -14.14
N ASN A 1011 -18.88 34.43 -14.30
CA ASN A 1011 -18.25 35.34 -15.26
C ASN A 1011 -18.52 34.85 -16.69
N GLU A 1012 -18.86 35.78 -17.60
CA GLU A 1012 -18.93 35.52 -19.03
C GLU A 1012 -17.75 36.17 -19.72
N LEU A 1013 -16.91 35.37 -20.39
CA LEU A 1013 -15.82 35.87 -21.21
C LEU A 1013 -16.31 36.09 -22.65
N VAL A 1014 -16.60 37.34 -22.98
CA VAL A 1014 -17.08 37.72 -24.32
C VAL A 1014 -15.89 37.95 -25.24
N LEU A 1015 -15.84 37.18 -26.33
CA LEU A 1015 -14.81 37.28 -27.37
C LEU A 1015 -15.28 38.22 -28.48
N HIS A 1016 -14.50 39.28 -28.75
CA HIS A 1016 -14.82 40.29 -29.75
C HIS A 1016 -13.94 40.12 -30.99
N PRO A 1017 -14.49 40.10 -32.23
CA PRO A 1017 -13.68 40.07 -33.43
C PRO A 1017 -12.78 41.31 -33.53
N GLY A 1018 -11.46 41.10 -33.57
CA GLY A 1018 -10.48 42.18 -33.73
C GLY A 1018 -10.27 43.10 -32.52
N GLN A 1019 -10.86 42.81 -31.35
CA GLN A 1019 -10.71 43.60 -30.12
C GLN A 1019 -10.34 42.70 -28.92
N PRO A 1020 -9.68 43.23 -27.87
CA PRO A 1020 -9.42 42.44 -26.65
C PRO A 1020 -10.74 41.97 -26.01
N PRO A 1021 -10.79 40.72 -25.51
CA PRO A 1021 -12.01 40.17 -24.94
C PRO A 1021 -12.37 40.84 -23.61
N THR A 1022 -13.65 40.81 -23.25
CA THR A 1022 -14.16 41.46 -22.02
C THR A 1022 -14.84 40.44 -21.12
N ILE A 1023 -14.53 40.49 -19.82
CA ILE A 1023 -15.28 39.74 -18.81
C ILE A 1023 -16.49 40.56 -18.40
N ARG A 1024 -17.71 40.06 -18.65
CA ARG A 1024 -18.88 40.52 -17.89
C ARG A 1024 -18.85 39.85 -16.51
N ARG A 1025 -19.06 40.64 -15.47
CA ARG A 1025 -19.14 40.13 -14.10
C ARG A 1025 -20.59 39.89 -13.70
N PRO A 1026 -20.90 38.82 -12.94
CA PRO A 1026 -22.18 38.68 -12.27
C PRO A 1026 -22.31 39.67 -11.11
N TRP A 1027 -23.54 39.92 -10.66
CA TRP A 1027 -23.82 40.77 -9.48
C TRP A 1027 -23.14 40.25 -8.21
N ILE A 1028 -22.99 38.93 -8.08
CA ILE A 1028 -22.35 38.26 -6.94
C ILE A 1028 -20.98 37.74 -7.39
N PRO A 1029 -19.86 38.23 -6.84
CA PRO A 1029 -18.51 37.88 -7.32
C PRO A 1029 -18.20 36.37 -7.31
N SER A 1030 -18.32 35.72 -8.47
CA SER A 1030 -17.93 34.33 -8.68
C SER A 1030 -16.45 34.21 -9.09
N PRO A 1031 -15.72 33.17 -8.65
CA PRO A 1031 -14.40 32.82 -9.16
C PRO A 1031 -14.44 31.94 -10.43
N TRP A 1032 -15.64 31.57 -10.91
CA TRP A 1032 -15.84 30.70 -12.07
C TRP A 1032 -16.25 31.48 -13.32
N CYS A 1033 -15.88 30.94 -14.49
CA CYS A 1033 -16.18 31.47 -15.80
C CYS A 1033 -16.80 30.38 -16.69
N ILE A 1034 -17.78 30.79 -17.51
CA ILE A 1034 -18.34 30.00 -18.62
C ILE A 1034 -17.49 30.26 -19.86
#